data_AF-J6EU16-F1
#
_entry.id   AF-J6EU16-F1
#
_cell.length_a   1.000
_cell.length_b   1.000
_cell.length_c   1.000
_cell.angle_alpha   90.00
_cell.angle_beta   90.00
_cell.angle_gamma   90.00
#
_symmetry.space_group_name_H-M   'P 1'
#
loop_
_entity.id
_entity.type
_entity.pdbx_description
1 polymer ?
#
loop_
_entity_poly.entity_id
_entity_poly.type
_entity_poly.pdbx_seq_one_letter_code
_entity_poly.pdbx_strand_id
1 'polypeptide(L)'
;MTKRTVRLALLLCDTPADYGTYEDIYRDWLLKAQAASPDEQIKNAELVLDAYNVVDKKEYPPAGRLDPGHPEAYDAIMMTGSKHTSFDPQSSFAPGLIEFIRDVATHHQHIPILAVCFGHQIAALALGGECVRGSNGWEIGVYSNNFTKEGRYWWSDYVVEDGADKIYVEQMHKDHVPSVPPGCQLLLTSERYPVHSFVKLHPASTPEKPLAQVLTIQGHPEFTPGIVQRMVNARAEQGIFDGPTTAEANRRLGGKDGHGAEGYGRLGWAMWKVMLQDLPKSAASQNANAANSNTNPQPVNNANSNSANGAATTSAYIADPTRYAAIDKLLDNEGPFTAEFQGADAAKDFLRNQCKVLVIGAGGLGCEILQNLALNFVTRRVPGIKVTAHHNKIQDKPLSFYKGFNIIIAGLDSISARRWINATLVNMVDEEDPESLKPLIDGGTEGFKGQARVILPTITSCYECSLLSLHSDKKLDTDDPDHIEWLFQKASARAAEFAIEGVTWQLTQGVVKNIIPAIASTNAIIAASCCNEAFKIATSAAPYLNNYMMRPDCPVCGGESVTAEVGKDWTLEKLVAWIEDRQEFQIKRPSLAYSDGRPLFFQAPPPLFEQTKGNLEKLVSDLVPEGEDIVVTDPGLPFNLSVTVKYV
;
A
#
# COMPACT_ATOMS: atom_id res chain seq x y z
N MET A 1 29.29 37.14 13.62
CA MET A 1 28.19 36.31 13.07
C MET A 1 27.77 35.36 14.17
N THR A 2 26.49 35.28 14.50
CA THR A 2 25.96 34.29 15.45
C THR A 2 26.13 32.89 14.87
N LYS A 3 26.79 31.99 15.60
CA LYS A 3 26.96 30.58 15.18
C LYS A 3 25.59 29.93 15.08
N ARG A 4 25.34 29.18 14.00
CA ARG A 4 24.13 28.37 13.86
C ARG A 4 24.33 27.05 14.61
N THR A 5 23.52 26.81 15.63
CA THR A 5 23.49 25.52 16.32
C THR A 5 22.66 24.53 15.50
N VAL A 6 23.21 23.33 15.26
CA VAL A 6 22.56 22.18 14.63
C VAL A 6 22.35 21.12 15.71
N ARG A 7 21.08 20.83 16.00
CA ARG A 7 20.66 19.80 16.94
C ARG A 7 20.37 18.50 16.19
N LEU A 8 21.18 17.49 16.44
CA LEU A 8 21.08 16.17 15.82
C LEU A 8 20.59 15.15 16.84
N ALA A 9 19.52 14.45 16.52
CA ALA A 9 19.14 13.22 17.21
C ALA A 9 19.81 12.02 16.54
N LEU A 10 20.69 11.33 17.27
CA LEU A 10 21.38 10.13 16.79
C LEU A 10 20.70 8.87 17.34
N LEU A 11 20.12 8.05 16.45
CA LEU A 11 19.50 6.78 16.79
C LEU A 11 20.53 5.65 16.73
N LEU A 12 20.94 5.15 17.90
CA LEU A 12 21.94 4.10 18.06
C LEU A 12 21.31 2.73 17.79
N CYS A 13 21.56 2.21 16.59
CA CYS A 13 21.02 0.94 16.09
C CYS A 13 21.87 -0.29 16.46
N ASP A 14 22.90 -0.11 17.29
CA ASP A 14 23.70 -1.19 17.86
C ASP A 14 24.14 -0.84 19.28
N THR A 15 24.57 -1.87 20.00
CA THR A 15 25.19 -1.80 21.31
C THR A 15 26.65 -1.38 21.22
N PRO A 16 27.23 -0.73 22.26
CA PRO A 16 28.65 -0.37 22.28
C PRO A 16 29.51 -1.62 22.13
N ALA A 17 30.57 -1.52 21.35
CA ALA A 17 31.56 -2.57 21.20
C ALA A 17 32.96 -2.02 21.53
N ASP A 18 33.95 -2.90 21.65
CA ASP A 18 35.27 -2.66 22.26
C ASP A 18 36.16 -1.60 21.56
N TYR A 19 35.62 -0.81 20.62
CA TYR A 19 36.30 0.20 19.81
C TYR A 19 35.76 1.63 20.01
N GLY A 20 34.88 1.86 20.98
CA GLY A 20 34.27 3.14 21.32
C GLY A 20 32.74 3.09 21.28
N THR A 21 32.06 4.07 21.87
CA THR A 21 30.60 4.15 21.69
C THR A 21 30.28 4.68 20.28
N TYR A 22 29.17 4.22 19.68
CA TYR A 22 28.71 4.76 18.40
C TYR A 22 28.46 6.26 18.48
N GLU A 23 28.07 6.78 19.65
CA GLU A 23 27.97 8.22 19.89
C GLU A 23 29.31 8.93 19.68
N ASP A 24 30.38 8.43 20.30
CA ASP A 24 31.72 9.03 20.17
C ASP A 24 32.24 8.96 18.74
N ILE A 25 32.02 7.83 18.04
CA ILE A 25 32.45 7.64 16.65
C ILE A 25 31.77 8.66 15.74
N TYR A 26 30.45 8.79 15.85
CA TYR A 26 29.70 9.74 15.01
C TYR A 26 30.01 11.20 15.37
N ARG A 27 30.17 11.50 16.66
CA ARG A 27 30.56 12.84 17.13
C ARG A 27 31.94 13.24 16.60
N ASP A 28 32.94 12.38 16.73
CA ASP A 28 34.30 12.61 16.23
C ASP A 28 34.32 12.75 14.70
N TRP A 29 33.58 11.88 13.99
CA TRP A 29 33.46 11.95 12.54
C TRP A 29 32.85 13.27 12.06
N LEU A 30 31.71 13.66 12.61
CA LEU A 30 31.04 14.90 12.22
C LEU A 30 31.90 16.14 12.53
N LEU A 31 32.56 16.19 13.68
CA LEU A 31 33.43 17.31 14.05
C LEU A 31 34.70 17.38 13.19
N LYS A 32 35.30 16.24 12.84
CA LYS A 32 36.45 16.20 11.91
C LYS A 32 36.05 16.62 10.50
N ALA A 33 34.91 16.14 10.01
CA ALA A 33 34.38 16.57 8.71
C ALA A 33 34.08 18.07 8.69
N GLN A 34 33.53 18.60 9.80
CA GLN A 34 33.26 20.01 9.98
C GLN A 34 34.55 20.84 9.91
N ALA A 35 35.58 20.47 10.67
CA ALA A 35 36.86 21.16 10.73
C ALA A 35 37.60 21.15 9.37
N ALA A 36 37.45 20.07 8.60
CA ALA A 36 38.06 19.91 7.29
C ALA A 36 37.26 20.56 6.14
N SER A 37 36.04 21.05 6.39
CA SER A 37 35.15 21.53 5.32
C SER A 37 35.67 22.81 4.64
N PRO A 38 35.60 22.92 3.31
CA PRO A 38 35.88 24.19 2.64
C PRO A 38 34.76 25.23 2.85
N ASP A 39 33.57 24.83 3.29
CA ASP A 39 32.43 25.70 3.52
C ASP A 39 32.49 26.35 4.92
N GLU A 40 32.58 27.68 4.94
CA GLU A 40 32.62 28.46 6.18
C GLU A 40 31.31 28.37 6.98
N GLN A 41 30.16 28.11 6.38
CA GLN A 41 28.91 27.89 7.12
C GLN A 41 28.98 26.60 7.93
N ILE A 42 29.57 25.54 7.36
CA ILE A 42 29.78 24.27 8.05
C ILE A 42 30.78 24.45 9.18
N LYS A 43 31.96 25.03 8.92
CA LYS A 43 33.00 25.27 9.94
C LYS A 43 32.50 26.09 11.14
N ASN A 44 31.63 27.06 10.91
CA ASN A 44 31.15 27.98 11.95
C ASN A 44 29.89 27.49 12.66
N ALA A 45 29.29 26.36 12.24
CA ALA A 45 28.16 25.74 12.93
C ALA A 45 28.57 25.17 14.30
N GLU A 46 27.61 24.98 15.19
CA GLU A 46 27.80 24.27 16.47
C GLU A 46 26.98 22.98 16.44
N LEU A 47 27.59 21.84 16.78
CA LEU A 47 26.90 20.55 16.84
C LEU A 47 26.43 20.26 18.27
N VAL A 48 25.12 20.10 18.44
CA VAL A 48 24.52 19.47 19.63
C VAL A 48 24.01 18.11 19.21
N LEU A 49 24.54 17.04 19.80
CA LEU A 49 24.21 15.66 19.44
C LEU A 49 23.68 14.95 20.68
N ASP A 50 22.43 14.48 20.58
CA ASP A 50 21.74 13.69 21.60
C ASP A 50 21.56 12.26 21.07
N ALA A 51 22.05 11.26 21.80
CA ALA A 51 22.00 9.87 21.40
C ALA A 51 20.84 9.11 22.07
N TYR A 52 20.16 8.25 21.31
CA TYR A 52 19.01 7.45 21.74
C TYR A 52 19.27 5.97 21.48
N ASN A 53 19.24 5.13 22.52
CA ASN A 53 19.41 3.68 22.37
C ASN A 53 18.09 3.05 21.91
N VAL A 54 17.98 2.76 20.61
CA VAL A 54 16.77 2.15 20.03
C VAL A 54 16.73 0.63 20.19
N VAL A 55 17.87 -0.02 20.44
CA VAL A 55 17.98 -1.48 20.49
C VAL A 55 17.50 -2.03 21.84
N ASP A 56 18.15 -1.64 22.92
CA ASP A 56 17.89 -2.20 24.25
C ASP A 56 16.78 -1.44 24.98
N LYS A 57 16.81 -0.11 24.87
CA LYS A 57 15.93 0.77 25.63
C LYS A 57 14.71 1.23 24.84
N LYS A 58 14.72 1.07 23.51
CA LYS A 58 13.67 1.55 22.60
C LYS A 58 13.37 3.04 22.82
N GLU A 59 14.42 3.81 23.07
CA GLU A 59 14.34 5.25 23.29
C GLU A 59 14.31 5.97 21.94
N TYR A 60 13.46 6.99 21.85
CA TYR A 60 13.33 7.86 20.68
C TYR A 60 13.30 9.32 21.13
N PRO A 61 13.62 10.27 20.24
CA PRO A 61 13.45 11.70 20.49
C PRO A 61 12.06 12.03 21.06
N PRO A 62 11.97 12.87 22.10
CA PRO A 62 10.70 13.34 22.62
C PRO A 62 9.88 14.01 21.51
N ALA A 63 8.60 13.67 21.38
CA ALA A 63 7.72 14.18 20.33
C ALA A 63 7.73 15.71 20.22
N GLY A 64 7.74 16.42 21.34
CA GLY A 64 7.80 17.88 21.35
C GLY A 64 9.08 18.46 20.72
N ARG A 65 10.21 17.75 20.76
CA ARG A 65 11.46 18.18 20.09
C ARG A 65 11.45 17.87 18.58
N LEU A 66 10.44 17.17 18.09
CA LEU A 66 10.20 16.99 16.64
C LEU A 66 9.28 18.08 16.07
N ASP A 67 8.76 18.98 16.90
CA ASP A 67 7.91 20.08 16.46
C ASP A 67 8.73 21.32 16.10
N PRO A 68 8.42 22.01 14.99
CA PRO A 68 9.25 23.08 14.43
C PRO A 68 9.33 24.35 15.30
N GLY A 69 8.42 24.46 16.28
CA GLY A 69 8.31 25.58 17.21
C GLY A 69 8.93 25.33 18.59
N HIS A 70 9.49 24.15 18.85
CA HIS A 70 10.13 23.86 20.12
C HIS A 70 11.49 24.59 20.22
N PRO A 71 11.84 25.23 21.35
CA PRO A 71 13.11 25.95 21.50
C PRO A 71 14.36 25.10 21.26
N GLU A 72 14.23 23.80 21.54
CA GLU A 72 15.27 22.78 21.34
C GLU A 72 14.87 21.74 20.29
N ALA A 73 14.07 22.16 19.29
CA ALA A 73 13.70 21.29 18.17
C ALA A 73 14.95 20.69 17.50
N TYR A 74 14.84 19.45 17.05
CA TYR A 74 15.90 18.81 16.26
C TYR A 74 15.92 19.35 14.84
N ASP A 75 17.12 19.64 14.35
CA ASP A 75 17.38 20.08 12.98
C ASP A 75 17.60 18.89 12.03
N ALA A 76 17.94 17.72 12.55
CA ALA A 76 18.09 16.49 11.78
C ALA A 76 17.98 15.25 12.67
N ILE A 77 17.69 14.10 12.04
CA ILE A 77 17.79 12.77 12.65
C ILE A 77 18.81 11.95 11.86
N MET A 78 19.68 11.22 12.57
CA MET A 78 20.64 10.31 11.95
C MET A 78 20.53 8.92 12.55
N MET A 79 20.62 7.88 11.72
CA MET A 79 20.65 6.48 12.14
C MET A 79 22.01 5.85 11.89
N THR A 80 22.52 5.11 12.89
CA THR A 80 23.78 4.39 12.79
C THR A 80 23.65 3.07 12.04
N GLY A 81 24.78 2.47 11.69
CA GLY A 81 24.84 1.05 11.29
C GLY A 81 24.54 0.09 12.44
N SER A 82 24.46 -1.21 12.12
CA SER A 82 24.16 -2.28 13.06
C SER A 82 24.71 -3.63 12.58
N LYS A 83 25.04 -4.52 13.52
CA LYS A 83 25.26 -5.95 13.26
C LYS A 83 23.97 -6.74 13.00
N HIS A 84 22.80 -6.19 13.35
CA HIS A 84 21.51 -6.85 13.19
C HIS A 84 21.03 -6.84 11.74
N THR A 85 20.15 -7.78 11.39
CA THR A 85 19.45 -7.79 10.09
C THR A 85 18.17 -6.97 10.18
N SER A 86 18.01 -6.01 9.26
CA SER A 86 16.94 -4.99 9.30
C SER A 86 15.53 -5.53 9.01
N PHE A 87 15.46 -6.65 8.27
CA PHE A 87 14.22 -7.32 7.87
C PHE A 87 14.00 -8.64 8.61
N ASP A 88 14.69 -8.88 9.73
CA ASP A 88 14.45 -10.05 10.56
C ASP A 88 13.07 -9.91 11.25
N PRO A 89 12.10 -10.80 10.94
CA PRO A 89 10.76 -10.72 11.53
C PRO A 89 10.76 -10.99 13.05
N GLN A 90 11.85 -11.53 13.62
CA GLN A 90 12.01 -11.74 15.05
C GLN A 90 12.70 -10.56 15.75
N SER A 91 13.13 -9.53 15.01
CA SER A 91 13.76 -8.35 15.60
C SER A 91 12.80 -7.61 16.53
N SER A 92 13.23 -7.42 17.78
CA SER A 92 12.42 -6.78 18.82
C SER A 92 12.35 -5.25 18.71
N PHE A 93 13.19 -4.62 17.88
CA PHE A 93 13.32 -3.16 17.75
C PHE A 93 13.12 -2.63 16.32
N ALA A 94 13.46 -3.41 15.28
CA ALA A 94 13.40 -2.93 13.90
C ALA A 94 12.00 -2.45 13.47
N PRO A 95 10.88 -3.13 13.79
CA PRO A 95 9.54 -2.67 13.42
C PRO A 95 9.20 -1.27 13.99
N GLY A 96 9.50 -1.04 15.28
CA GLY A 96 9.26 0.26 15.92
C GLY A 96 10.13 1.37 15.35
N LEU A 97 11.38 1.07 15.00
CA LEU A 97 12.27 2.01 14.33
C LEU A 97 11.78 2.36 12.92
N ILE A 98 11.31 1.37 12.14
CA ILE A 98 10.71 1.59 10.81
C ILE A 98 9.48 2.50 10.92
N GLU A 99 8.61 2.26 11.91
CA GLU A 99 7.43 3.10 12.16
C GLU A 99 7.81 4.53 12.54
N PHE A 100 8.78 4.71 13.44
CA PHE A 100 9.28 6.03 13.83
C PHE A 100 9.84 6.81 12.63
N ILE A 101 10.69 6.18 11.82
CA ILE A 101 11.27 6.84 10.64
C ILE A 101 10.21 7.16 9.59
N ARG A 102 9.21 6.29 9.42
CA ARG A 102 8.07 6.55 8.56
C ARG A 102 7.26 7.75 9.06
N ASP A 103 7.05 7.85 10.36
CA ASP A 103 6.35 8.98 10.99
C ASP A 103 7.09 10.29 10.77
N VAL A 104 8.40 10.34 11.03
CA VAL A 104 9.21 11.55 10.78
C VAL A 104 9.18 11.94 9.30
N ALA A 105 9.37 10.98 8.39
CA ALA A 105 9.38 11.25 6.94
C ALA A 105 8.01 11.68 6.37
N THR A 106 6.92 11.50 7.13
CA THR A 106 5.56 11.83 6.70
C THR A 106 4.99 13.06 7.41
N HIS A 107 5.19 13.18 8.72
CA HIS A 107 4.59 14.24 9.55
C HIS A 107 5.59 15.31 10.00
N HIS A 108 6.89 14.99 10.04
CA HIS A 108 7.95 15.92 10.47
C HIS A 108 8.90 16.25 9.32
N GLN A 109 8.35 16.55 8.14
CA GLN A 109 9.12 16.80 6.91
C GLN A 109 10.09 17.99 6.99
N HIS A 110 9.96 18.85 7.99
CA HIS A 110 10.94 19.90 8.25
C HIS A 110 12.25 19.37 8.86
N ILE A 111 12.32 18.09 9.22
CA ILE A 111 13.49 17.41 9.80
C ILE A 111 14.07 16.43 8.77
N PRO A 112 15.24 16.68 8.18
CA PRO A 112 15.91 15.71 7.32
C PRO A 112 16.36 14.46 8.09
N ILE A 113 16.32 13.32 7.38
CA ILE A 113 16.75 12.02 7.89
C ILE A 113 18.03 11.58 7.16
N LEU A 114 19.08 11.30 7.93
CA LEU A 114 20.36 10.78 7.45
C LEU A 114 20.50 9.32 7.89
N ALA A 115 20.87 8.43 6.98
CA ALA A 115 20.81 6.99 7.26
C ALA A 115 22.04 6.23 6.76
N VAL A 116 22.77 5.58 7.67
CA VAL A 116 24.04 4.91 7.40
C VAL A 116 23.92 3.40 7.56
N CYS A 117 24.38 2.63 6.57
CA CYS A 117 24.42 1.16 6.56
C CYS A 117 23.07 0.49 6.93
N PHE A 118 22.92 -0.01 8.16
CA PHE A 118 21.63 -0.53 8.65
C PHE A 118 20.54 0.54 8.60
N GLY A 119 20.87 1.79 8.95
CA GLY A 119 19.97 2.91 8.78
C GLY A 119 19.48 3.08 7.35
N HIS A 120 20.35 2.95 6.34
CA HIS A 120 19.95 3.00 4.93
C HIS A 120 18.88 1.96 4.59
N GLN A 121 19.02 0.76 5.14
CA GLN A 121 18.06 -0.33 4.96
C GLN A 121 16.73 -0.06 5.68
N ILE A 122 16.77 0.46 6.92
CA ILE A 122 15.58 0.88 7.66
C ILE A 122 14.85 2.00 6.94
N ALA A 123 15.57 2.99 6.41
CA ALA A 123 14.98 4.08 5.64
C ALA A 123 14.30 3.54 4.36
N ALA A 124 14.89 2.55 3.69
CA ALA A 124 14.26 1.90 2.54
C ALA A 124 12.93 1.23 2.92
N LEU A 125 12.92 0.43 4.00
CA LEU A 125 11.72 -0.22 4.52
C LEU A 125 10.64 0.79 4.99
N ALA A 126 11.05 1.86 5.65
CA ALA A 126 10.14 2.92 6.12
C ALA A 126 9.44 3.62 4.95
N LEU A 127 10.14 3.79 3.83
CA LEU A 127 9.65 4.40 2.59
C LEU A 127 8.92 3.42 1.65
N GLY A 128 8.71 2.17 2.07
CA GLY A 128 7.97 1.17 1.30
C GLY A 128 8.81 0.43 0.24
N GLY A 129 10.13 0.50 0.34
CA GLY A 129 11.05 -0.36 -0.39
C GLY A 129 11.34 -1.67 0.35
N GLU A 130 12.36 -2.39 -0.12
CA GLU A 130 12.75 -3.70 0.39
C GLU A 130 14.20 -3.69 0.90
N CYS A 131 14.52 -4.64 1.78
CA CYS A 131 15.88 -5.01 2.09
C CYS A 131 15.96 -6.53 2.18
N VAL A 132 17.00 -7.10 1.57
CA VAL A 132 17.19 -8.55 1.51
C VAL A 132 18.65 -8.92 1.70
N ARG A 133 18.89 -10.17 2.09
CA ARG A 133 20.22 -10.76 2.20
C ARG A 133 20.84 -10.88 0.81
N GLY A 134 22.02 -10.28 0.60
CA GLY A 134 22.71 -10.34 -0.67
C GLY A 134 23.30 -11.72 -0.97
N SER A 135 23.07 -12.20 -2.20
CA SER A 135 23.64 -13.45 -2.74
C SER A 135 25.07 -13.28 -3.26
N ASN A 136 25.47 -12.04 -3.58
CA ASN A 136 26.79 -11.71 -4.11
C ASN A 136 27.88 -11.63 -3.03
N GLY A 137 27.60 -12.00 -1.77
CA GLY A 137 28.58 -12.05 -0.68
C GLY A 137 28.79 -10.71 0.04
N TRP A 138 29.80 -10.66 0.92
CA TRP A 138 30.09 -9.49 1.73
C TRP A 138 30.83 -8.38 0.94
N GLU A 139 30.51 -7.11 1.24
CA GLU A 139 31.36 -5.97 0.92
C GLU A 139 31.99 -5.45 2.22
N ILE A 140 33.29 -5.71 2.40
CA ILE A 140 34.05 -5.35 3.62
C ILE A 140 35.34 -4.61 3.24
N GLY A 141 35.55 -3.43 3.83
CA GLY A 141 36.67 -2.54 3.52
C GLY A 141 36.34 -1.54 2.42
N VAL A 142 37.35 -0.96 1.76
CA VAL A 142 37.13 0.11 0.79
C VAL A 142 36.67 -0.43 -0.57
N TYR A 143 35.50 0.03 -1.01
CA TYR A 143 34.94 -0.23 -2.34
C TYR A 143 34.70 1.06 -3.10
N SER A 144 34.84 1.00 -4.42
CA SER A 144 34.42 2.09 -5.30
C SER A 144 32.94 1.99 -5.60
N ASN A 145 32.24 3.12 -5.49
CA ASN A 145 30.84 3.26 -5.84
C ASN A 145 30.71 4.24 -7.00
N ASN A 146 29.91 3.90 -8.00
CA ASN A 146 29.73 4.72 -9.19
C ASN A 146 28.65 5.77 -8.95
N PHE A 147 28.89 6.99 -9.39
CA PHE A 147 27.88 8.05 -9.33
C PHE A 147 26.79 7.88 -10.39
N THR A 148 25.55 8.16 -10.01
CA THR A 148 24.53 8.61 -10.97
C THR A 148 24.69 10.12 -11.23
N LYS A 149 23.93 10.66 -12.19
CA LYS A 149 23.89 12.11 -12.43
C LYS A 149 23.47 12.86 -11.16
N GLU A 150 22.45 12.36 -10.48
CA GLU A 150 21.92 12.89 -9.24
C GLU A 150 22.91 12.68 -8.09
N GLY A 151 23.60 11.53 -8.07
CA GLY A 151 24.64 11.20 -7.09
C GLY A 151 25.77 12.21 -7.04
N ARG A 152 26.20 12.71 -8.20
CA ARG A 152 27.22 13.76 -8.25
C ARG A 152 26.78 15.00 -7.49
N TYR A 153 25.54 15.46 -7.66
CA TYR A 153 25.05 16.64 -6.96
C TYR A 153 25.06 16.47 -5.42
N TRP A 154 24.56 15.33 -4.93
CA TRP A 154 24.39 15.14 -3.49
C TRP A 154 25.69 14.81 -2.75
N TRP A 155 26.63 14.14 -3.42
CA TRP A 155 27.84 13.61 -2.77
C TRP A 155 29.16 14.19 -3.31
N SER A 156 29.12 15.05 -4.34
CA SER A 156 30.32 15.68 -4.92
C SER A 156 30.09 17.16 -5.22
N ASP A 157 30.84 18.05 -4.54
CA ASP A 157 30.89 19.48 -4.87
C ASP A 157 31.92 19.81 -5.98
N TYR A 158 32.70 18.82 -6.43
CA TYR A 158 33.73 19.02 -7.44
C TYR A 158 33.25 18.56 -8.82
N VAL A 159 33.46 19.43 -9.81
CA VAL A 159 33.52 19.02 -11.22
C VAL A 159 34.82 18.25 -11.39
N VAL A 160 34.74 16.94 -11.53
CA VAL A 160 35.91 16.12 -11.82
C VAL A 160 36.26 16.31 -13.31
N GLU A 161 37.50 16.67 -13.62
CA GLU A 161 38.03 16.50 -14.97
C GLU A 161 38.02 15.00 -15.34
N ASP A 162 37.72 14.70 -16.60
CA ASP A 162 37.46 13.36 -17.14
C ASP A 162 38.22 12.21 -16.43
N GLY A 163 37.48 11.28 -15.81
CA GLY A 163 37.98 9.95 -15.45
C GLY A 163 37.75 9.44 -14.03
N ALA A 164 37.33 10.25 -13.05
CA ALA A 164 37.06 9.77 -11.67
C ALA A 164 35.58 9.86 -11.27
N ASP A 165 34.70 9.15 -11.99
CA ASP A 165 33.25 9.11 -11.74
C ASP A 165 32.85 8.12 -10.61
N LYS A 166 33.72 7.98 -9.59
CA LYS A 166 33.54 7.06 -8.46
C LYS A 166 33.86 7.72 -7.14
N ILE A 167 33.26 7.20 -6.07
CA ILE A 167 33.58 7.53 -4.67
C ILE A 167 33.97 6.27 -3.91
N TYR A 168 34.99 6.36 -3.08
CA TYR A 168 35.47 5.24 -2.29
C TYR A 168 34.89 5.32 -0.88
N VAL A 169 34.25 4.23 -0.43
CA VAL A 169 33.53 4.16 0.85
C VAL A 169 33.93 2.88 1.58
N GLU A 170 34.16 2.97 2.91
CA GLU A 170 34.32 1.78 3.76
C GLU A 170 32.98 1.05 3.81
N GLN A 171 32.97 -0.26 3.59
CA GLN A 171 31.77 -1.09 3.63
C GLN A 171 31.89 -2.16 4.72
N MET A 172 30.75 -2.55 5.30
CA MET A 172 30.64 -3.67 6.25
C MET A 172 29.21 -4.21 6.19
N HIS A 173 28.82 -4.78 5.05
CA HIS A 173 27.46 -5.30 4.89
C HIS A 173 27.37 -6.49 3.94
N LYS A 174 26.27 -7.23 4.09
CA LYS A 174 25.82 -8.30 3.20
C LYS A 174 24.35 -8.14 2.84
N ASP A 175 23.57 -7.61 3.78
CA ASP A 175 22.21 -7.14 3.53
C ASP A 175 22.27 -5.89 2.63
N HIS A 176 21.30 -5.76 1.73
CA HIS A 176 21.26 -4.67 0.77
C HIS A 176 19.83 -4.30 0.38
N VAL A 177 19.68 -3.12 -0.20
CA VAL A 177 18.45 -2.66 -0.84
C VAL A 177 18.49 -3.08 -2.33
N PRO A 178 17.60 -3.96 -2.81
CA PRO A 178 17.67 -4.49 -4.17
C PRO A 178 17.16 -3.51 -5.23
N SER A 179 16.29 -2.56 -4.84
CA SER A 179 15.68 -1.58 -5.73
C SER A 179 15.43 -0.27 -4.99
N VAL A 180 15.45 0.84 -5.73
CA VAL A 180 15.27 2.18 -5.14
C VAL A 180 13.84 2.29 -4.59
N PRO A 181 13.65 2.73 -3.32
CA PRO A 181 12.31 2.89 -2.76
C PRO A 181 11.42 3.88 -3.55
N PRO A 182 10.08 3.75 -3.49
CA PRO A 182 9.16 4.64 -4.18
C PRO A 182 9.41 6.13 -3.87
N GLY A 183 9.39 6.96 -4.91
CA GLY A 183 9.61 8.41 -4.78
C GLY A 183 11.04 8.83 -4.42
N CYS A 184 12.02 7.91 -4.50
CA CYS A 184 13.43 8.19 -4.28
C CYS A 184 14.24 8.17 -5.58
N GLN A 185 15.40 8.82 -5.57
CA GLN A 185 16.36 8.86 -6.66
C GLN A 185 17.63 8.10 -6.28
N LEU A 186 18.12 7.26 -7.20
CA LEU A 186 19.38 6.55 -7.05
C LEU A 186 20.56 7.51 -7.09
N LEU A 187 21.48 7.41 -6.14
CA LEU A 187 22.68 8.24 -6.06
C LEU A 187 23.96 7.47 -6.33
N LEU A 188 24.12 6.28 -5.75
CA LEU A 188 25.33 5.46 -5.85
C LEU A 188 24.98 4.00 -6.11
N THR A 189 25.80 3.34 -6.90
CA THR A 189 25.80 1.87 -7.09
C THR A 189 27.16 1.29 -6.71
N SER A 190 27.18 0.09 -6.13
CA SER A 190 28.42 -0.66 -5.92
C SER A 190 28.57 -1.74 -7.01
N GLU A 191 29.72 -2.40 -7.04
CA GLU A 191 29.96 -3.52 -7.97
C GLU A 191 29.03 -4.70 -7.69
N ARG A 192 28.72 -4.97 -6.41
CA ARG A 192 27.90 -6.12 -6.01
C ARG A 192 26.43 -5.82 -5.90
N TYR A 193 26.06 -4.58 -5.57
CA TYR A 193 24.72 -4.23 -5.15
C TYR A 193 24.20 -2.94 -5.83
N PRO A 194 22.95 -2.97 -6.35
CA PRO A 194 22.45 -1.93 -7.24
C PRO A 194 22.12 -0.61 -6.53
N VAL A 195 21.79 -0.62 -5.24
CA VAL A 195 21.45 0.59 -4.48
C VAL A 195 22.41 0.74 -3.31
N HIS A 196 23.46 1.54 -3.50
CA HIS A 196 24.39 1.91 -2.43
C HIS A 196 23.98 3.22 -1.74
N SER A 197 23.26 4.10 -2.43
CA SER A 197 22.73 5.34 -1.85
C SER A 197 21.51 5.80 -2.63
N PHE A 198 20.54 6.36 -1.93
CA PHE A 198 19.39 7.05 -2.52
C PHE A 198 19.01 8.29 -1.71
N VAL A 199 18.27 9.19 -2.37
CA VAL A 199 17.66 10.37 -1.74
C VAL A 199 16.16 10.40 -1.98
N LYS A 200 15.39 10.82 -0.97
CA LYS A 200 14.01 11.29 -1.13
C LYS A 200 14.02 12.80 -1.07
N LEU A 201 13.54 13.47 -2.13
CA LEU A 201 13.43 14.92 -2.14
C LEU A 201 12.30 15.39 -1.22
N HIS A 202 12.49 16.54 -0.58
CA HIS A 202 11.43 17.22 0.14
C HIS A 202 10.37 17.73 -0.86
N PRO A 203 9.06 17.75 -0.53
CA PRO A 203 8.01 18.20 -1.47
C PRO A 203 8.20 19.64 -2.00
N ALA A 204 8.86 20.50 -1.22
CA ALA A 204 9.22 21.87 -1.63
C ALA A 204 10.54 21.98 -2.41
N SER A 205 11.17 20.86 -2.76
CA SER A 205 12.39 20.83 -3.57
C SER A 205 12.08 21.29 -4.99
N THR A 206 12.93 22.15 -5.57
CA THR A 206 12.89 22.51 -7.00
C THR A 206 14.20 22.14 -7.68
N PRO A 207 14.28 22.10 -9.01
CA PRO A 207 15.55 21.86 -9.72
C PRO A 207 16.64 22.89 -9.38
N GLU A 208 16.26 24.13 -9.11
CA GLU A 208 17.17 25.24 -8.76
C GLU A 208 17.55 25.25 -7.28
N LYS A 209 16.67 24.70 -6.42
CA LYS A 209 16.92 24.53 -4.99
C LYS A 209 16.54 23.11 -4.55
N PRO A 210 17.39 22.11 -4.84
CA PRO A 210 17.18 20.74 -4.38
C PRO A 210 17.22 20.66 -2.85
N LEU A 211 16.24 19.97 -2.26
CA LEU A 211 16.13 19.78 -0.81
C LEU A 211 15.93 18.29 -0.50
N ALA A 212 16.74 17.73 0.41
CA ALA A 212 16.65 16.31 0.76
C ALA A 212 15.76 16.10 1.99
N GLN A 213 14.69 15.32 1.89
CA GLN A 213 13.98 14.82 3.06
C GLN A 213 14.73 13.65 3.71
N VAL A 214 15.25 12.74 2.90
CA VAL A 214 15.98 11.55 3.35
C VAL A 214 17.21 11.38 2.48
N LEU A 215 18.40 11.28 3.07
CA LEU A 215 19.64 10.95 2.38
C LEU A 215 20.28 9.72 3.03
N THR A 216 20.61 8.71 2.23
CA THR A 216 21.06 7.41 2.75
C THR A 216 22.37 6.97 2.11
N ILE A 217 23.17 6.18 2.81
CA ILE A 217 24.38 5.53 2.28
C ILE A 217 24.58 4.16 2.93
N GLN A 218 24.86 3.14 2.12
CA GLN A 218 25.01 1.75 2.57
C GLN A 218 26.38 1.49 3.21
N GLY A 219 27.41 2.23 2.77
CA GLY A 219 28.73 2.23 3.41
C GLY A 219 28.78 3.02 4.71
N HIS A 220 29.95 3.00 5.35
CA HIS A 220 30.26 3.61 6.64
C HIS A 220 31.26 4.76 6.48
N PRO A 221 30.80 6.00 6.21
CA PRO A 221 31.69 7.16 6.14
C PRO A 221 32.38 7.48 7.47
N GLU A 222 31.87 6.96 8.59
CA GLU A 222 32.42 7.11 9.94
C GLU A 222 33.53 6.10 10.28
N PHE A 223 33.69 5.05 9.46
CA PHE A 223 34.70 4.02 9.73
C PHE A 223 36.10 4.45 9.31
N THR A 224 37.07 4.07 10.13
CA THR A 224 38.50 4.18 9.84
C THR A 224 39.07 2.80 9.56
N PRO A 225 40.23 2.70 8.89
CA PRO A 225 40.88 1.41 8.65
C PRO A 225 41.13 0.62 9.94
N GLY A 226 41.43 1.31 11.05
CA GLY A 226 41.62 0.68 12.36
C GLY A 226 40.33 0.10 12.97
N ILE A 227 39.17 0.73 12.73
CA ILE A 227 37.87 0.18 13.14
C ILE A 227 37.55 -1.06 12.30
N VAL A 228 37.68 -0.97 10.97
CA VAL A 228 37.37 -2.07 10.05
C VAL A 228 38.27 -3.28 10.33
N GLN A 229 39.58 -3.08 10.53
CA GLN A 229 40.52 -4.17 10.84
C GLN A 229 40.10 -4.95 12.10
N ARG A 230 39.72 -4.23 13.17
CA ARG A 230 39.28 -4.87 14.42
C ARG A 230 37.98 -5.64 14.23
N MET A 231 37.02 -5.10 13.49
CA MET A 231 35.77 -5.78 13.18
C MET A 231 35.98 -7.05 12.35
N VAL A 232 36.88 -6.99 11.35
CA VAL A 232 37.25 -8.15 10.53
C VAL A 232 37.84 -9.26 11.39
N ASN A 233 38.80 -8.93 12.26
CA ASN A 233 39.44 -9.90 13.15
C ASN A 233 38.42 -10.55 14.10
N ALA A 234 37.60 -9.74 14.78
CA ALA A 234 36.60 -10.24 15.72
C ALA A 234 35.56 -11.17 15.05
N ARG A 235 35.10 -10.82 13.84
CA ARG A 235 34.12 -11.65 13.11
C ARG A 235 34.75 -12.90 12.49
N ALA A 236 36.02 -12.87 12.12
CA ALA A 236 36.77 -14.05 11.71
C ALA A 236 36.96 -15.04 12.87
N GLU A 237 37.31 -14.54 14.07
CA GLU A 237 37.45 -15.35 15.28
C GLU A 237 36.11 -16.01 15.70
N GLN A 238 35.00 -15.31 15.49
CA GLN A 238 33.64 -15.84 15.73
C GLN A 238 33.15 -16.80 14.64
N GLY A 239 33.93 -17.04 13.58
CA GLY A 239 33.55 -17.89 12.45
C GLY A 239 32.47 -17.30 11.54
N ILE A 240 32.16 -16.00 11.66
CA ILE A 240 31.19 -15.30 10.82
C ILE A 240 31.78 -15.04 9.44
N PHE A 241 33.09 -14.77 9.37
CA PHE A 241 33.84 -14.59 8.13
C PHE A 241 34.70 -15.81 7.85
N ASP A 242 34.55 -16.40 6.66
CA ASP A 242 35.43 -17.47 6.21
C ASP A 242 36.82 -16.93 5.82
N GLY A 243 37.78 -17.83 5.62
CA GLY A 243 39.16 -17.48 5.25
C GLY A 243 39.26 -16.58 4.01
N PRO A 244 38.58 -16.90 2.89
CA PRO A 244 38.55 -16.06 1.70
C PRO A 244 37.97 -14.66 1.94
N THR A 245 36.85 -14.55 2.67
CA THR A 245 36.22 -13.25 3.00
C THR A 245 37.15 -12.40 3.85
N THR A 246 37.79 -13.01 4.86
CA THR A 246 38.75 -12.34 5.75
C THR A 246 39.98 -11.85 4.97
N ALA A 247 40.51 -12.67 4.06
CA ALA A 247 41.64 -12.29 3.22
C ALA A 247 41.30 -11.13 2.27
N GLU A 248 40.12 -11.14 1.64
CA GLU A 248 39.66 -10.05 0.77
C GLU A 248 39.43 -8.75 1.55
N ALA A 249 38.80 -8.84 2.72
CA ALA A 249 38.60 -7.71 3.61
C ALA A 249 39.94 -7.08 4.00
N ASN A 250 40.92 -7.89 4.43
CA ASN A 250 42.25 -7.42 4.77
C ASN A 250 42.98 -6.80 3.57
N ARG A 251 42.80 -7.32 2.35
CA ARG A 251 43.37 -6.74 1.13
C ARG A 251 42.83 -5.34 0.82
N ARG A 252 41.60 -5.03 1.24
CA ARG A 252 40.91 -3.76 0.95
C ARG A 252 40.98 -2.73 2.08
N LEU A 253 41.54 -3.09 3.24
CA LEU A 253 41.71 -2.18 4.37
C LEU A 253 42.54 -0.95 3.98
N GLY A 254 42.06 0.25 4.33
CA GLY A 254 42.81 1.48 4.12
C GLY A 254 42.81 2.02 2.69
N GLY A 255 42.21 1.32 1.72
CA GLY A 255 42.20 1.74 0.32
C GLY A 255 43.60 1.73 -0.32
N LYS A 256 43.76 2.41 -1.46
CA LYS A 256 45.04 2.41 -2.22
C LYS A 256 46.19 3.13 -1.50
N ASP A 257 45.87 4.11 -0.66
CA ASP A 257 46.85 5.02 -0.06
C ASP A 257 47.00 4.82 1.46
N GLY A 258 46.33 3.83 2.05
CA GLY A 258 46.39 3.52 3.48
C GLY A 258 45.65 4.50 4.41
N HIS A 259 45.11 5.59 3.86
CA HIS A 259 44.40 6.63 4.61
C HIS A 259 42.89 6.38 4.79
N GLY A 260 42.35 5.31 4.22
CA GLY A 260 40.93 4.95 4.29
C GLY A 260 40.10 5.53 3.14
N ALA A 261 38.78 5.51 3.31
CA ALA A 261 37.80 5.98 2.34
C ALA A 261 37.55 7.50 2.42
N GLU A 262 36.72 8.04 1.51
CA GLU A 262 36.40 9.48 1.42
C GLU A 262 35.35 9.96 2.46
N GLY A 263 35.20 9.23 3.57
CA GLY A 263 34.18 9.42 4.60
C GLY A 263 34.24 10.75 5.37
N TYR A 264 35.42 11.17 5.80
CA TYR A 264 35.64 12.43 6.54
C TYR A 264 35.66 13.68 5.64
N GLY A 265 35.83 13.49 4.33
CA GLY A 265 35.83 14.55 3.34
C GLY A 265 34.44 14.76 2.75
N ARG A 266 34.30 14.44 1.46
CA ARG A 266 33.11 14.72 0.64
C ARG A 266 31.80 14.20 1.28
N LEU A 267 31.81 12.99 1.84
CA LEU A 267 30.61 12.39 2.45
C LEU A 267 30.19 13.13 3.72
N GLY A 268 31.14 13.44 4.62
CA GLY A 268 30.87 14.22 5.81
C GLY A 268 30.37 15.63 5.49
N TRP A 269 30.94 16.29 4.48
CA TRP A 269 30.49 17.62 4.05
C TRP A 269 29.08 17.59 3.45
N ALA A 270 28.76 16.57 2.65
CA ALA A 270 27.42 16.36 2.10
C ALA A 270 26.37 16.22 3.21
N MET A 271 26.66 15.44 4.25
CA MET A 271 25.74 15.29 5.38
C MET A 271 25.57 16.60 6.15
N TRP A 272 26.65 17.35 6.39
CA TRP A 272 26.56 18.68 6.99
C TRP A 272 25.71 19.66 6.17
N LYS A 273 25.85 19.66 4.83
CA LYS A 273 25.00 20.48 3.96
C LYS A 273 23.52 20.16 4.11
N VAL A 274 23.17 18.87 4.20
CA VAL A 274 21.78 18.45 4.44
C VAL A 274 21.28 18.87 5.83
N MET A 275 22.09 18.75 6.88
CA MET A 275 21.70 19.21 8.23
C MET A 275 21.53 20.73 8.33
N LEU A 276 22.21 21.50 7.47
CA LEU A 276 22.12 22.96 7.43
C LEU A 276 21.07 23.47 6.44
N GLN A 277 20.39 22.59 5.69
CA GLN A 277 19.38 23.05 4.76
C GLN A 277 18.16 23.60 5.50
N ASP A 278 17.56 24.67 4.99
CA ASP A 278 16.34 25.22 5.55
C ASP A 278 15.13 24.57 4.89
N LEU A 279 14.60 23.52 5.52
CA LEU A 279 13.34 22.93 5.08
C LEU A 279 12.15 23.79 5.54
N PRO A 280 11.14 23.99 4.68
CA PRO A 280 9.93 24.68 5.07
C PRO A 280 9.27 23.99 6.26
N LYS A 281 9.29 24.67 7.41
CA LYS A 281 8.37 24.40 8.51
C LYS A 281 6.97 24.63 7.95
N SER A 282 6.09 23.63 7.99
CA SER A 282 4.81 23.63 7.26
C SER A 282 4.07 24.98 7.29
N ALA A 283 3.32 25.28 6.23
CA ALA A 283 2.63 26.56 5.99
C ALA A 283 1.67 27.00 7.12
N ALA A 284 1.42 26.16 8.13
CA ALA A 284 0.61 26.48 9.30
C ALA A 284 1.29 27.44 10.32
N SER A 285 2.59 27.75 10.18
CA SER A 285 3.34 28.49 11.23
C SER A 285 3.71 29.95 10.92
N GLN A 286 3.37 30.49 9.74
CA GLN A 286 3.81 31.86 9.36
C GLN A 286 2.87 33.01 9.78
N ASN A 287 1.70 32.75 10.38
CA ASN A 287 0.76 33.80 10.79
C ASN A 287 0.77 34.14 12.30
N ALA A 288 1.76 33.67 13.07
CA ALA A 288 1.81 33.93 14.51
C ALA A 288 2.68 35.13 14.95
N ASN A 289 3.39 35.80 14.03
CA ASN A 289 4.32 36.90 14.38
C ASN A 289 3.76 38.32 14.14
N ALA A 290 2.44 38.48 14.21
CA ALA A 290 1.82 39.80 14.10
C ALA A 290 0.63 39.98 15.08
N ALA A 291 0.79 39.65 16.36
CA ALA A 291 -0.01 40.24 17.43
C ALA A 291 0.56 39.94 18.82
N ASN A 292 0.59 40.97 19.65
CA ASN A 292 0.71 40.98 21.12
C ASN A 292 2.11 40.90 21.76
N SER A 293 2.70 42.09 21.85
CA SER A 293 3.27 42.62 23.08
C SER A 293 2.37 42.43 24.32
N ASN A 294 3.01 42.21 25.47
CA ASN A 294 2.49 42.27 26.85
C ASN A 294 1.58 41.11 27.31
N THR A 295 2.13 40.18 28.10
CA THR A 295 2.03 40.16 29.58
C THR A 295 2.63 38.86 30.15
N ASN A 296 3.23 38.98 31.33
CA ASN A 296 3.87 37.92 32.14
C ASN A 296 2.86 36.84 32.61
N PRO A 297 3.18 35.53 32.64
CA PRO A 297 2.38 34.54 33.35
C PRO A 297 2.96 34.21 34.72
N GLN A 298 2.10 34.17 35.75
CA GLN A 298 2.37 33.53 37.04
C GLN A 298 1.68 32.15 37.08
N PRO A 299 2.19 31.18 37.87
CA PRO A 299 1.89 29.76 37.69
C PRO A 299 0.67 29.33 38.52
N VAL A 300 -0.14 28.41 37.97
CA VAL A 300 -1.17 27.71 38.75
C VAL A 300 -1.11 26.21 38.51
N ASN A 301 -0.69 25.53 39.57
CA ASN A 301 -0.84 24.13 39.98
C ASN A 301 -1.65 23.19 39.08
N ASN A 302 -0.98 22.12 38.66
CA ASN A 302 -1.55 20.99 37.94
C ASN A 302 -2.05 19.94 38.93
N ALA A 303 -3.37 19.76 39.00
CA ALA A 303 -4.02 18.61 39.60
C ALA A 303 -4.86 17.91 38.52
N ASN A 304 -4.53 16.66 38.25
CA ASN A 304 -5.31 15.61 37.59
C ASN A 304 -6.33 16.01 36.51
N SER A 305 -6.04 15.67 35.25
CA SER A 305 -6.96 14.84 34.44
C SER A 305 -6.34 14.43 33.10
N ASN A 306 -6.22 13.12 32.91
CA ASN A 306 -6.24 12.50 31.59
C ASN A 306 -7.49 12.95 30.79
N SER A 307 -7.36 13.01 29.46
CA SER A 307 -8.37 13.29 28.42
C SER A 307 -8.61 14.76 28.04
N ALA A 308 -7.85 15.31 27.07
CA ALA A 308 -8.25 16.52 26.33
C ALA A 308 -7.52 16.80 24.98
N ASN A 309 -6.32 16.26 24.73
CA ASN A 309 -5.48 16.75 23.62
C ASN A 309 -5.91 16.36 22.19
N GLY A 310 -6.92 15.51 21.99
CA GLY A 310 -7.42 15.13 20.66
C GLY A 310 -8.53 16.02 20.08
N ALA A 311 -9.19 16.83 20.92
CA ALA A 311 -10.39 17.59 20.52
C ALA A 311 -10.05 18.96 19.90
N ALA A 312 -8.97 19.61 20.34
CA ALA A 312 -8.63 20.98 19.94
C ALA A 312 -8.15 21.10 18.48
N THR A 313 -7.31 20.17 18.00
CA THR A 313 -6.84 20.12 16.60
C THR A 313 -7.93 19.69 15.63
N THR A 314 -8.84 18.84 16.11
CA THR A 314 -10.00 18.35 15.37
C THR A 314 -11.01 19.46 15.06
N SER A 315 -11.28 20.32 16.05
CA SER A 315 -12.19 21.45 15.88
C SER A 315 -11.66 22.49 14.90
N ALA A 316 -10.34 22.70 14.85
CA ALA A 316 -9.73 23.72 13.98
C ALA A 316 -9.80 23.35 12.48
N TYR A 317 -9.56 22.09 12.11
CA TYR A 317 -9.69 21.63 10.73
C TYR A 317 -11.16 21.51 10.28
N ILE A 318 -12.08 21.07 11.16
CA ILE A 318 -13.52 21.11 10.83
C ILE A 318 -13.98 22.55 10.57
N ALA A 319 -13.49 23.50 11.37
CA ALA A 319 -13.87 24.90 11.28
C ALA A 319 -13.14 25.67 10.17
N ASP A 320 -12.18 25.06 9.45
CA ASP A 320 -11.47 25.72 8.36
C ASP A 320 -12.42 25.92 7.16
N PRO A 321 -12.76 27.17 6.81
CA PRO A 321 -13.68 27.46 5.71
C PRO A 321 -13.12 27.03 4.33
N THR A 322 -11.81 26.80 4.22
CA THR A 322 -11.14 26.42 2.97
C THR A 322 -10.98 24.92 2.80
N ARG A 323 -11.41 24.11 3.79
CA ARG A 323 -11.29 22.64 3.78
C ARG A 323 -11.78 21.97 2.50
N TYR A 324 -12.87 22.50 1.91
CA TYR A 324 -13.49 21.96 0.70
C TYR A 324 -13.14 22.73 -0.57
N ALA A 325 -12.23 23.72 -0.52
CA ALA A 325 -12.01 24.66 -1.62
C ALA A 325 -11.72 23.99 -2.98
N ALA A 326 -11.00 22.86 -2.99
CA ALA A 326 -10.70 22.12 -4.23
C ALA A 326 -11.97 21.48 -4.85
N ILE A 327 -12.86 20.94 -4.01
CA ILE A 327 -14.11 20.32 -4.45
C ILE A 327 -15.15 21.40 -4.76
N ASP A 328 -15.24 22.44 -3.93
CA ASP A 328 -16.16 23.55 -4.10
C ASP A 328 -15.89 24.28 -5.41
N LYS A 329 -14.62 24.41 -5.82
CA LYS A 329 -14.30 24.96 -7.14
C LYS A 329 -14.92 24.16 -8.29
N LEU A 330 -15.06 22.85 -8.17
CA LEU A 330 -15.72 22.02 -9.20
C LEU A 330 -17.24 22.13 -9.15
N LEU A 331 -17.82 22.39 -7.97
CA LEU A 331 -19.26 22.50 -7.78
C LEU A 331 -19.80 23.92 -8.00
N ASP A 332 -18.99 24.94 -7.77
CA ASP A 332 -19.36 26.36 -7.89
C ASP A 332 -19.28 26.89 -9.32
N ASN A 333 -18.53 26.21 -10.19
CA ASN A 333 -18.25 26.69 -11.54
C ASN A 333 -18.83 25.73 -12.57
N GLU A 334 -19.77 26.22 -13.38
CA GLU A 334 -20.23 25.50 -14.56
C GLU A 334 -19.09 25.36 -15.58
N GLY A 335 -18.99 24.18 -16.20
CA GLY A 335 -18.03 23.89 -17.24
C GLY A 335 -18.69 23.34 -18.50
N PRO A 336 -17.99 23.35 -19.66
CA PRO A 336 -18.52 22.85 -20.92
C PRO A 336 -18.84 21.34 -20.93
N PHE A 337 -18.43 20.61 -19.90
CA PHE A 337 -18.64 19.17 -19.74
C PHE A 337 -19.49 18.85 -18.51
N THR A 338 -20.21 19.81 -17.94
CA THR A 338 -21.16 19.55 -16.86
C THR A 338 -22.39 18.84 -17.43
N ALA A 339 -22.84 17.74 -16.81
CA ALA A 339 -23.95 16.95 -17.33
C ALA A 339 -25.28 17.69 -17.18
N GLU A 340 -25.59 18.13 -15.96
CA GLU A 340 -26.72 19.00 -15.62
C GLU A 340 -26.34 19.78 -14.34
N PHE A 341 -26.11 21.09 -14.44
CA PHE A 341 -25.68 21.91 -13.29
C PHE A 341 -26.85 22.14 -12.32
N GLN A 342 -26.97 21.27 -11.31
CA GLN A 342 -27.84 21.52 -10.17
C GLN A 342 -27.11 22.47 -9.22
N GLY A 343 -27.77 23.55 -8.80
CA GLY A 343 -27.14 24.66 -8.07
C GLY A 343 -26.16 24.21 -6.99
N ALA A 344 -24.97 24.83 -6.96
CA ALA A 344 -23.80 24.41 -6.19
C ALA A 344 -24.11 24.06 -4.72
N ASP A 345 -25.05 24.77 -4.10
CA ASP A 345 -25.43 24.56 -2.70
C ASP A 345 -26.13 23.21 -2.45
N ALA A 346 -26.99 22.75 -3.36
CA ALA A 346 -27.71 21.48 -3.21
C ALA A 346 -26.75 20.28 -3.33
N ALA A 347 -25.84 20.31 -4.30
CA ALA A 347 -24.82 19.28 -4.47
C ALA A 347 -23.85 19.23 -3.27
N LYS A 348 -23.47 20.40 -2.74
CA LYS A 348 -22.65 20.52 -1.52
C LYS A 348 -23.37 19.96 -0.30
N ASP A 349 -24.63 20.31 -0.09
CA ASP A 349 -25.41 19.81 1.05
C ASP A 349 -25.59 18.30 0.99
N PHE A 350 -25.94 17.78 -0.19
CA PHE A 350 -26.08 16.35 -0.40
C PHE A 350 -24.78 15.60 -0.07
N LEU A 351 -23.64 16.03 -0.64
CA LEU A 351 -22.35 15.39 -0.38
C LEU A 351 -21.92 15.43 1.09
N ARG A 352 -22.17 16.55 1.78
CA ARG A 352 -21.65 16.79 3.12
C ARG A 352 -22.53 16.18 4.22
N ASN A 353 -23.84 16.18 4.01
CA ASN A 353 -24.81 15.90 5.07
C ASN A 353 -25.71 14.69 4.81
N GLN A 354 -25.89 14.27 3.55
CA GLN A 354 -26.90 13.28 3.18
C GLN A 354 -26.33 12.01 2.55
N CYS A 355 -25.26 12.14 1.76
CA CYS A 355 -24.71 11.05 0.95
C CYS A 355 -24.11 9.94 1.81
N LYS A 356 -24.67 8.74 1.68
CA LYS A 356 -24.19 7.51 2.32
C LYS A 356 -23.57 6.59 1.28
N VAL A 357 -22.29 6.29 1.43
CA VAL A 357 -21.56 5.37 0.55
C VAL A 357 -21.25 4.08 1.31
N LEU A 358 -21.55 2.94 0.68
CA LEU A 358 -21.10 1.62 1.15
C LEU A 358 -19.85 1.21 0.38
N VAL A 359 -18.75 0.95 1.09
CA VAL A 359 -17.56 0.34 0.51
C VAL A 359 -17.53 -1.14 0.86
N ILE A 360 -17.46 -2.00 -0.15
CA ILE A 360 -17.44 -3.45 0.00
C ILE A 360 -16.03 -3.97 -0.29
N GLY A 361 -15.41 -4.58 0.72
CA GLY A 361 -14.02 -4.99 0.70
C GLY A 361 -13.11 -3.93 1.30
N ALA A 362 -12.22 -4.35 2.20
CA ALA A 362 -11.25 -3.48 2.89
C ALA A 362 -9.80 -4.00 2.71
N GLY A 363 -9.54 -4.76 1.65
CA GLY A 363 -8.21 -5.24 1.28
C GLY A 363 -7.71 -4.50 0.04
N GLY A 364 -6.45 -4.04 0.07
CA GLY A 364 -5.80 -3.34 -1.06
C GLY A 364 -6.62 -2.17 -1.60
N LEU A 365 -7.37 -2.42 -2.67
CA LEU A 365 -8.27 -1.46 -3.31
C LEU A 365 -9.30 -0.84 -2.35
N GLY A 366 -9.87 -1.62 -1.42
CA GLY A 366 -10.83 -1.11 -0.44
C GLY A 366 -10.27 -0.05 0.51
N CYS A 367 -9.00 -0.22 0.91
CA CYS A 367 -8.30 0.77 1.74
C CYS A 367 -8.11 2.08 0.97
N GLU A 368 -7.69 2.00 -0.30
CA GLU A 368 -7.49 3.16 -1.18
C GLU A 368 -8.83 3.88 -1.49
N ILE A 369 -9.93 3.13 -1.68
CA ILE A 369 -11.27 3.73 -1.85
C ILE A 369 -11.68 4.49 -0.59
N LEU A 370 -11.52 3.92 0.60
CA LEU A 370 -11.82 4.62 1.86
C LEU A 370 -10.94 5.85 2.05
N GLN A 371 -9.67 5.77 1.66
CA GLN A 371 -8.75 6.90 1.66
C GLN A 371 -9.21 8.03 0.74
N ASN A 372 -9.60 7.71 -0.49
CA ASN A 372 -10.06 8.67 -1.49
C ASN A 372 -11.42 9.29 -1.14
N LEU A 373 -12.39 8.49 -0.69
CA LEU A 373 -13.71 8.98 -0.26
C LEU A 373 -13.62 9.83 1.02
N ALA A 374 -12.76 9.45 1.96
CA ALA A 374 -12.65 10.15 3.23
C ALA A 374 -11.59 11.27 3.24
N LEU A 375 -10.82 11.44 2.16
CA LEU A 375 -9.54 12.16 2.17
C LEU A 375 -8.71 11.86 3.44
N ASN A 376 -8.51 10.55 3.65
CA ASN A 376 -7.45 9.88 4.41
C ASN A 376 -7.63 9.53 5.90
N PHE A 377 -8.16 8.31 6.07
CA PHE A 377 -7.98 7.35 7.18
C PHE A 377 -8.71 7.62 8.51
N VAL A 378 -10.04 7.69 8.38
CA VAL A 378 -11.07 7.18 9.30
C VAL A 378 -11.04 7.77 10.73
N THR A 379 -11.80 8.85 10.91
CA THR A 379 -12.07 9.63 12.14
C THR A 379 -10.92 10.37 12.82
N ARG A 380 -9.67 9.86 12.81
CA ARG A 380 -8.56 10.52 13.54
C ARG A 380 -7.85 11.64 12.77
N ARG A 381 -7.81 11.57 11.43
CA ARG A 381 -7.14 12.56 10.56
C ARG A 381 -8.08 13.57 9.92
N VAL A 382 -9.34 13.18 9.69
CA VAL A 382 -10.37 14.01 9.06
C VAL A 382 -11.58 14.09 9.99
N PRO A 383 -11.58 15.09 10.88
CA PRO A 383 -12.67 15.24 11.81
C PRO A 383 -13.99 15.62 11.09
N GLY A 384 -15.10 15.00 11.51
CA GLY A 384 -16.44 15.16 10.92
C GLY A 384 -16.97 14.00 10.06
N ILE A 385 -16.15 13.00 9.72
CA ILE A 385 -16.58 11.83 8.92
C ILE A 385 -16.96 10.67 9.85
N LYS A 386 -18.12 10.03 9.60
CA LYS A 386 -18.58 8.84 10.33
C LYS A 386 -18.41 7.58 9.47
N VAL A 387 -17.38 6.79 9.73
CA VAL A 387 -17.21 5.46 9.12
C VAL A 387 -17.73 4.39 10.09
N THR A 388 -18.64 3.54 9.61
CA THR A 388 -19.18 2.42 10.39
C THR A 388 -18.65 1.11 9.82
N ALA A 389 -17.79 0.43 10.56
CA ALA A 389 -17.20 -0.83 10.11
C ALA A 389 -18.18 -2.01 10.31
N HIS A 390 -18.25 -2.89 9.31
CA HIS A 390 -19.05 -4.11 9.37
C HIS A 390 -18.16 -5.33 9.07
N HIS A 391 -17.79 -6.08 10.11
CA HIS A 391 -17.04 -7.32 9.97
C HIS A 391 -18.01 -8.49 9.72
N ASN A 392 -18.52 -8.60 8.49
CA ASN A 392 -19.49 -9.63 8.07
C ASN A 392 -19.28 -9.96 6.59
N LYS A 393 -19.84 -11.07 6.11
CA LYS A 393 -19.96 -11.30 4.66
C LYS A 393 -21.11 -10.46 4.12
N ILE A 394 -21.05 -10.09 2.83
CA ILE A 394 -22.13 -9.34 2.18
C ILE A 394 -23.44 -10.12 2.18
N GLN A 395 -23.36 -11.44 2.05
CA GLN A 395 -24.51 -12.35 2.06
C GLN A 395 -25.29 -12.35 3.38
N ASP A 396 -24.67 -11.90 4.48
CA ASP A 396 -25.29 -11.92 5.80
C ASP A 396 -26.15 -10.67 6.07
N LYS A 397 -26.14 -9.68 5.16
CA LYS A 397 -26.89 -8.42 5.33
C LYS A 397 -28.26 -8.50 4.64
N PRO A 398 -29.34 -8.02 5.29
CA PRO A 398 -30.66 -7.99 4.68
C PRO A 398 -30.73 -6.91 3.58
N LEU A 399 -31.67 -7.04 2.64
CA LEU A 399 -31.88 -6.04 1.57
C LEU A 399 -32.12 -4.62 2.11
N SER A 400 -32.77 -4.50 3.26
CA SER A 400 -33.00 -3.21 3.93
C SER A 400 -31.71 -2.48 4.32
N PHE A 401 -30.61 -3.20 4.53
CA PHE A 401 -29.30 -2.60 4.75
C PHE A 401 -28.82 -1.86 3.50
N TYR A 402 -28.87 -2.51 2.35
CA TYR A 402 -28.40 -1.95 1.08
C TYR A 402 -29.26 -0.77 0.60
N LYS A 403 -30.57 -0.80 0.86
CA LYS A 403 -31.48 0.33 0.57
C LYS A 403 -31.08 1.63 1.28
N GLY A 404 -30.36 1.54 2.40
CA GLY A 404 -29.94 2.69 3.20
C GLY A 404 -28.78 3.51 2.64
N PHE A 405 -28.17 3.10 1.52
CA PHE A 405 -27.04 3.79 0.89
C PHE A 405 -27.44 4.49 -0.41
N ASN A 406 -26.71 5.53 -0.80
CA ASN A 406 -26.89 6.22 -2.08
C ASN A 406 -26.00 5.62 -3.17
N ILE A 407 -24.77 5.24 -2.83
CA ILE A 407 -23.79 4.68 -3.78
C ILE A 407 -23.09 3.48 -3.13
N ILE A 408 -22.80 2.45 -3.93
CA ILE A 408 -22.07 1.26 -3.49
C ILE A 408 -20.81 1.14 -4.33
N ILE A 409 -19.64 1.03 -3.67
CA ILE A 409 -18.35 0.82 -4.33
C ILE A 409 -17.78 -0.52 -3.90
N ALA A 410 -17.50 -1.41 -4.85
CA ALA A 410 -16.98 -2.75 -4.62
C ALA A 410 -15.51 -2.85 -5.01
N GLY A 411 -14.65 -3.17 -4.04
CA GLY A 411 -13.25 -3.57 -4.24
C GLY A 411 -13.06 -5.03 -3.86
N LEU A 412 -13.88 -5.91 -4.46
CA LEU A 412 -13.94 -7.33 -4.14
C LEU A 412 -12.79 -8.11 -4.78
N ASP A 413 -12.47 -9.28 -4.25
CA ASP A 413 -11.41 -10.16 -4.74
C ASP A 413 -11.96 -11.43 -5.43
N SER A 414 -13.27 -11.64 -5.41
CA SER A 414 -13.91 -12.83 -5.98
C SER A 414 -15.06 -12.49 -6.93
N ILE A 415 -15.15 -13.26 -8.01
CA ILE A 415 -16.24 -13.18 -8.99
C ILE A 415 -17.58 -13.48 -8.32
N SER A 416 -17.65 -14.51 -7.47
CA SER A 416 -18.89 -14.89 -6.79
C SER A 416 -19.45 -13.77 -5.91
N ALA A 417 -18.60 -13.01 -5.21
CA ALA A 417 -19.05 -11.88 -4.41
C ALA A 417 -19.54 -10.72 -5.29
N ARG A 418 -18.87 -10.46 -6.43
CA ARG A 418 -19.29 -9.43 -7.41
C ARG A 418 -20.64 -9.75 -8.04
N ARG A 419 -20.84 -11.00 -8.46
CA ARG A 419 -22.13 -11.50 -8.94
C ARG A 419 -23.22 -11.32 -7.89
N TRP A 420 -22.93 -11.68 -6.64
CA TRP A 420 -23.91 -11.59 -5.57
C TRP A 420 -24.38 -10.18 -5.30
N ILE A 421 -23.45 -9.22 -5.18
CA ILE A 421 -23.85 -7.83 -4.98
C ILE A 421 -24.56 -7.27 -6.21
N ASN A 422 -24.11 -7.61 -7.43
CA ASN A 422 -24.77 -7.16 -8.66
C ASN A 422 -26.24 -7.59 -8.72
N ALA A 423 -26.51 -8.89 -8.54
CA ALA A 423 -27.88 -9.42 -8.55
C ALA A 423 -28.74 -8.83 -7.42
N THR A 424 -28.15 -8.65 -6.23
CA THR A 424 -28.84 -8.03 -5.09
C THR A 424 -29.32 -6.63 -5.43
N LEU A 425 -28.50 -5.80 -6.08
CA LEU A 425 -28.86 -4.43 -6.42
C LEU A 425 -29.83 -4.34 -7.59
N VAL A 426 -29.75 -5.27 -8.56
CA VAL A 426 -30.73 -5.36 -9.65
C VAL A 426 -32.11 -5.78 -9.12
N ASN A 427 -32.17 -6.81 -8.28
CA ASN A 427 -33.43 -7.28 -7.69
C ASN A 427 -34.06 -6.28 -6.70
N MET A 428 -33.31 -5.26 -6.30
CA MET A 428 -33.82 -4.20 -5.44
C MET A 428 -34.51 -3.08 -6.22
N VAL A 429 -34.30 -2.98 -7.54
CA VAL A 429 -34.90 -1.93 -8.37
C VAL A 429 -36.40 -2.14 -8.47
N ASP A 430 -37.12 -1.08 -8.20
CA ASP A 430 -38.56 -0.94 -8.29
C ASP A 430 -38.84 0.25 -9.22
N GLU A 431 -39.58 0.02 -10.32
CA GLU A 431 -39.88 1.05 -11.31
C GLU A 431 -40.72 2.21 -10.75
N GLU A 432 -41.47 1.95 -9.66
CA GLU A 432 -42.29 2.97 -9.00
C GLU A 432 -41.49 3.80 -7.98
N ASP A 433 -40.30 3.34 -7.58
CA ASP A 433 -39.42 4.01 -6.61
C ASP A 433 -38.02 4.25 -7.20
N PRO A 434 -37.73 5.43 -7.76
CA PRO A 434 -36.41 5.76 -8.30
C PRO A 434 -35.26 5.65 -7.30
N GLU A 435 -35.54 5.82 -5.99
CA GLU A 435 -34.54 5.70 -4.93
C GLU A 435 -34.15 4.23 -4.67
N SER A 436 -34.91 3.26 -5.18
CA SER A 436 -34.58 1.84 -5.08
C SER A 436 -33.31 1.47 -5.86
N LEU A 437 -33.00 2.22 -6.92
CA LEU A 437 -31.82 2.05 -7.76
C LEU A 437 -30.58 2.57 -7.04
N LYS A 438 -29.64 1.66 -6.75
CA LYS A 438 -28.36 1.99 -6.14
C LYS A 438 -27.21 1.82 -7.14
N PRO A 439 -26.57 2.90 -7.61
CA PRO A 439 -25.39 2.80 -8.46
C PRO A 439 -24.28 1.96 -7.84
N LEU A 440 -23.75 1.02 -8.62
CA LEU A 440 -22.63 0.16 -8.25
C LEU A 440 -21.40 0.56 -9.04
N ILE A 441 -20.31 0.83 -8.33
CA ILE A 441 -19.00 1.07 -8.94
C ILE A 441 -18.10 -0.11 -8.59
N ASP A 442 -17.78 -0.94 -9.57
CA ASP A 442 -16.93 -2.12 -9.39
C ASP A 442 -15.50 -1.81 -9.84
N GLY A 443 -14.55 -2.02 -8.93
CA GLY A 443 -13.13 -1.97 -9.21
C GLY A 443 -12.50 -3.36 -9.13
N GLY A 444 -11.57 -3.65 -10.05
CA GLY A 444 -10.78 -4.86 -10.04
C GLY A 444 -9.33 -4.59 -10.45
N THR A 445 -8.41 -5.37 -9.88
CA THR A 445 -6.97 -5.22 -10.09
C THR A 445 -6.29 -6.58 -10.21
N GLU A 446 -5.39 -6.70 -11.18
CA GLU A 446 -4.54 -7.87 -11.39
C GLU A 446 -3.16 -7.44 -11.89
N GLY A 447 -2.16 -7.45 -11.02
CA GLY A 447 -0.82 -6.97 -11.30
C GLY A 447 -0.81 -5.52 -11.75
N PHE A 448 -0.40 -5.29 -13.00
CA PHE A 448 -0.39 -3.96 -13.65
C PHE A 448 -1.68 -3.66 -14.44
N LYS A 449 -2.66 -4.57 -14.43
CA LYS A 449 -3.96 -4.38 -15.08
C LYS A 449 -4.99 -4.05 -14.02
N GLY A 450 -5.98 -3.27 -14.41
CA GLY A 450 -7.15 -3.03 -13.58
C GLY A 450 -8.28 -2.43 -14.38
N GLN A 451 -9.46 -2.44 -13.79
CA GLN A 451 -10.67 -1.91 -14.39
C GLN A 451 -11.50 -1.21 -13.32
N ALA A 452 -12.15 -0.13 -13.73
CA ALA A 452 -13.24 0.49 -12.99
C ALA A 452 -14.48 0.47 -13.89
N ARG A 453 -15.63 0.15 -13.31
CA ARG A 453 -16.89 0.05 -14.03
C ARG A 453 -18.00 0.70 -13.22
N VAL A 454 -18.90 1.39 -13.91
CA VAL A 454 -20.15 1.95 -13.38
C VAL A 454 -21.31 1.10 -13.87
N ILE A 455 -22.09 0.58 -12.92
CA ILE A 455 -23.28 -0.21 -13.18
C ILE A 455 -24.44 0.56 -12.56
N LEU A 456 -25.32 1.05 -13.42
CA LEU A 456 -26.67 1.46 -13.05
C LEU A 456 -27.57 0.25 -13.27
N PRO A 457 -28.05 -0.40 -12.19
CA PRO A 457 -28.96 -1.53 -12.30
C PRO A 457 -30.12 -1.21 -13.25
N THR A 458 -30.49 -2.18 -14.10
CA THR A 458 -31.54 -2.09 -15.13
C THR A 458 -31.39 -0.97 -16.18
N ILE A 459 -30.33 -0.15 -16.15
CA ILE A 459 -30.10 0.96 -17.11
C ILE A 459 -28.84 0.72 -17.97
N THR A 460 -27.73 0.29 -17.35
CA THR A 460 -26.47 -0.02 -18.07
C THR A 460 -26.17 -1.52 -18.02
N SER A 461 -25.15 -1.99 -18.75
CA SER A 461 -24.69 -3.38 -18.64
C SER A 461 -24.31 -3.73 -17.19
N CYS A 462 -24.94 -4.77 -16.64
CA CYS A 462 -24.61 -5.28 -15.32
C CYS A 462 -23.36 -6.18 -15.35
N TYR A 463 -22.91 -6.67 -14.20
CA TYR A 463 -21.72 -7.54 -14.13
C TYR A 463 -21.87 -8.79 -15.01
N GLU A 464 -23.04 -9.45 -14.98
CA GLU A 464 -23.38 -10.62 -15.79
C GLU A 464 -23.38 -10.35 -17.30
N CYS A 465 -23.66 -9.12 -17.76
CA CYS A 465 -23.62 -8.80 -19.19
C CYS A 465 -22.22 -8.97 -19.81
N SER A 466 -21.14 -8.94 -19.01
CA SER A 466 -19.76 -9.04 -19.49
C SER A 466 -19.08 -10.37 -19.16
N LEU A 467 -19.83 -11.36 -18.68
CA LEU A 467 -19.28 -12.59 -18.09
C LEU A 467 -18.72 -13.59 -19.12
N LEU A 468 -18.87 -13.31 -20.43
CA LEU A 468 -18.32 -14.10 -21.55
C LEU A 468 -16.77 -14.15 -21.63
N SER A 469 -16.02 -13.59 -20.66
CA SER A 469 -14.56 -13.48 -20.75
C SER A 469 -13.75 -14.09 -19.60
N LEU A 470 -14.34 -14.79 -18.62
CA LEU A 470 -13.56 -15.28 -17.47
C LEU A 470 -13.98 -16.68 -16.99
N HIS A 471 -13.00 -17.59 -16.95
CA HIS A 471 -13.10 -18.93 -16.38
C HIS A 471 -12.99 -18.90 -14.85
N SER A 472 -13.62 -19.85 -14.15
CA SER A 472 -13.58 -19.94 -12.69
C SER A 472 -13.42 -21.37 -12.18
N ASP A 473 -12.57 -21.55 -11.16
CA ASP A 473 -12.46 -22.81 -10.40
C ASP A 473 -12.40 -22.63 -8.88
N LYS A 474 -12.83 -23.70 -8.18
CA LYS A 474 -13.13 -23.82 -6.75
C LYS A 474 -11.87 -24.03 -5.89
N LYS A 475 -11.99 -23.74 -4.59
CA LYS A 475 -10.90 -23.69 -3.59
C LYS A 475 -10.73 -24.96 -2.74
N LEU A 476 -9.45 -25.30 -2.52
CA LEU A 476 -8.85 -25.94 -1.36
C LEU A 476 -8.57 -24.87 -0.27
N ASP A 477 -8.37 -25.23 1.00
CA ASP A 477 -7.90 -24.27 2.02
C ASP A 477 -6.41 -23.97 1.83
N THR A 478 -6.11 -22.75 1.39
CA THR A 478 -4.80 -22.35 0.86
C THR A 478 -3.92 -21.63 1.87
N ASP A 479 -4.43 -21.34 3.06
CA ASP A 479 -3.74 -20.48 4.04
C ASP A 479 -3.06 -21.25 5.19
N ASP A 480 -3.24 -22.58 5.25
CA ASP A 480 -2.57 -23.46 6.21
C ASP A 480 -1.15 -23.84 5.72
N PRO A 481 -0.08 -23.45 6.43
CA PRO A 481 1.30 -23.77 6.06
C PRO A 481 1.57 -25.27 5.95
N ASP A 482 0.93 -26.09 6.79
CA ASP A 482 1.12 -27.54 6.83
C ASP A 482 0.47 -28.20 5.60
N HIS A 483 -0.65 -27.65 5.11
CA HIS A 483 -1.29 -28.10 3.87
C HIS A 483 -0.47 -27.72 2.63
N ILE A 484 0.11 -26.52 2.60
CA ILE A 484 0.98 -26.08 1.49
C ILE A 484 2.26 -26.93 1.44
N GLU A 485 2.83 -27.25 2.60
CA GLU A 485 4.01 -28.12 2.71
C GLU A 485 3.71 -29.54 2.21
N TRP A 486 2.57 -30.13 2.62
CA TRP A 486 2.13 -31.42 2.11
C TRP A 486 1.94 -31.42 0.58
N LEU A 487 1.34 -30.35 0.03
CA LEU A 487 1.11 -30.22 -1.40
C LEU A 487 2.41 -30.04 -2.19
N PHE A 488 3.35 -29.26 -1.65
CA PHE A 488 4.68 -29.11 -2.22
C PHE A 488 5.40 -30.47 -2.28
N GLN A 489 5.35 -31.27 -1.21
CA GLN A 489 5.95 -32.60 -1.20
C GLN A 489 5.32 -33.54 -2.23
N LYS A 490 3.99 -33.52 -2.38
CA LYS A 490 3.27 -34.31 -3.39
C LYS A 490 3.59 -33.85 -4.82
N ALA A 491 3.63 -32.55 -5.06
CA ALA A 491 3.94 -31.97 -6.37
C ALA A 491 5.39 -32.26 -6.78
N SER A 492 6.35 -32.11 -5.85
CA SER A 492 7.78 -32.41 -6.09
C SER A 492 8.02 -33.88 -6.38
N ALA A 493 7.37 -34.80 -5.65
CA ALA A 493 7.47 -36.23 -5.92
C ALA A 493 6.91 -36.61 -7.29
N ARG A 494 5.77 -36.02 -7.69
CA ARG A 494 5.18 -36.21 -9.02
C ARG A 494 6.06 -35.60 -10.11
N ALA A 495 6.62 -34.42 -9.91
CA ALA A 495 7.50 -33.78 -10.88
C ALA A 495 8.78 -34.59 -11.14
N ALA A 496 9.35 -35.20 -10.10
CA ALA A 496 10.49 -36.11 -10.22
C ALA A 496 10.19 -37.36 -11.06
N GLU A 497 8.96 -37.90 -10.96
CA GLU A 497 8.52 -39.06 -11.77
C GLU A 497 8.51 -38.74 -13.28
N PHE A 498 8.26 -37.48 -13.66
CA PHE A 498 8.17 -37.04 -15.06
C PHE A 498 9.36 -36.19 -15.52
N ALA A 499 10.43 -36.11 -14.71
CA ALA A 499 11.60 -35.26 -14.97
C ALA A 499 11.25 -33.77 -15.24
N ILE A 500 10.26 -33.24 -14.51
CA ILE A 500 9.85 -31.83 -14.58
C ILE A 500 10.62 -31.04 -13.52
N GLU A 501 11.44 -30.08 -13.93
CA GLU A 501 12.19 -29.19 -13.05
C GLU A 501 11.38 -27.93 -12.67
N GLY A 502 11.75 -27.25 -11.58
CA GLY A 502 11.20 -25.93 -11.23
C GLY A 502 10.06 -25.89 -10.22
N VAL A 503 9.69 -27.02 -9.61
CA VAL A 503 8.72 -27.03 -8.49
C VAL A 503 9.39 -26.46 -7.23
N THR A 504 8.97 -25.26 -6.81
CA THR A 504 9.41 -24.61 -5.57
C THR A 504 8.23 -24.39 -4.64
N TRP A 505 8.51 -24.23 -3.34
CA TRP A 505 7.47 -23.92 -2.36
C TRP A 505 6.70 -22.63 -2.72
N GLN A 506 7.39 -21.61 -3.24
CA GLN A 506 6.79 -20.36 -3.71
C GLN A 506 5.92 -20.56 -4.96
N LEU A 507 6.34 -21.42 -5.90
CA LEU A 507 5.53 -21.76 -7.06
C LEU A 507 4.29 -22.56 -6.64
N THR A 508 4.43 -23.52 -5.72
CA THR A 508 3.31 -24.27 -5.15
C THR A 508 2.34 -23.33 -4.44
N GLN A 509 2.83 -22.41 -3.61
CA GLN A 509 2.00 -21.41 -2.95
C GLN A 509 1.30 -20.49 -3.96
N GLY A 510 2.02 -20.02 -4.98
CA GLY A 510 1.49 -19.18 -6.05
C GLY A 510 0.36 -19.84 -6.84
N VAL A 511 0.57 -21.09 -7.25
CA VAL A 511 -0.40 -21.91 -7.99
C VAL A 511 -1.60 -22.26 -7.10
N VAL A 512 -1.39 -22.64 -5.84
CA VAL A 512 -2.47 -23.05 -4.93
C VAL A 512 -3.34 -21.86 -4.52
N LYS A 513 -2.72 -20.71 -4.19
CA LYS A 513 -3.46 -19.50 -3.80
C LYS A 513 -4.08 -18.74 -4.98
N ASN A 514 -3.80 -19.14 -6.22
CA ASN A 514 -4.09 -18.33 -7.41
C ASN A 514 -3.68 -16.87 -7.18
N ILE A 515 -2.43 -16.64 -6.70
CA ILE A 515 -2.00 -15.31 -6.25
C ILE A 515 -2.05 -14.36 -7.44
N ILE A 516 -3.06 -13.49 -7.44
CA ILE A 516 -3.11 -12.31 -8.29
C ILE A 516 -2.12 -11.30 -7.71
N PRO A 517 -1.04 -10.92 -8.43
CA PRO A 517 -0.10 -9.93 -7.92
C PRO A 517 -0.83 -8.63 -7.59
N ALA A 518 -0.64 -8.10 -6.38
CA ALA A 518 -1.25 -6.85 -5.95
C ALA A 518 -0.19 -5.74 -5.93
N ILE A 519 -0.43 -4.67 -6.69
CA ILE A 519 0.50 -3.54 -6.81
C ILE A 519 -0.21 -2.29 -6.29
N ALA A 520 0.43 -1.58 -5.35
CA ALA A 520 -0.13 -0.39 -4.73
C ALA A 520 -0.51 0.70 -5.74
N SER A 521 0.32 0.90 -6.78
CA SER A 521 0.03 1.88 -7.83
C SER A 521 -1.24 1.54 -8.62
N THR A 522 -1.44 0.26 -8.98
CA THR A 522 -2.65 -0.20 -9.66
C THR A 522 -3.89 -0.01 -8.78
N ASN A 523 -3.80 -0.37 -7.50
CA ASN A 523 -4.89 -0.14 -6.53
C ASN A 523 -5.24 1.35 -6.40
N ALA A 524 -4.24 2.23 -6.32
CA ALA A 524 -4.45 3.67 -6.23
C ALA A 524 -5.12 4.24 -7.48
N ILE A 525 -4.68 3.84 -8.68
CA ILE A 525 -5.26 4.29 -9.96
C ILE A 525 -6.72 3.85 -10.07
N ILE A 526 -7.01 2.58 -9.76
CA ILE A 526 -8.38 2.05 -9.85
C ILE A 526 -9.28 2.63 -8.75
N ALA A 527 -8.79 2.78 -7.52
CA ALA A 527 -9.54 3.43 -6.44
C ALA A 527 -9.87 4.89 -6.78
N ALA A 528 -8.90 5.64 -7.32
CA ALA A 528 -9.11 7.02 -7.74
C ALA A 528 -10.17 7.11 -8.83
N SER A 529 -10.11 6.19 -9.81
CA SER A 529 -11.11 6.08 -10.87
C SER A 529 -12.50 5.80 -10.29
N CYS A 530 -12.63 4.82 -9.39
CA CYS A 530 -13.92 4.49 -8.75
C CYS A 530 -14.50 5.67 -7.95
N CYS A 531 -13.66 6.36 -7.17
CA CYS A 531 -14.11 7.50 -6.35
C CYS A 531 -14.47 8.71 -7.21
N ASN A 532 -13.78 8.91 -8.34
CA ASN A 532 -14.12 9.96 -9.29
C ASN A 532 -15.50 9.72 -9.92
N GLU A 533 -15.82 8.47 -10.28
CA GLU A 533 -17.17 8.14 -10.77
C GLU A 533 -18.23 8.28 -9.69
N ALA A 534 -17.93 7.93 -8.43
CA ALA A 534 -18.83 8.15 -7.30
C ALA A 534 -19.14 9.64 -7.11
N PHE A 535 -18.11 10.49 -7.20
CA PHE A 535 -18.26 11.94 -7.11
C PHE A 535 -19.15 12.48 -8.23
N LYS A 536 -18.93 12.06 -9.48
CA LYS A 536 -19.75 12.47 -10.63
C LYS A 536 -21.20 12.08 -10.48
N ILE A 537 -21.47 10.84 -10.06
CA ILE A 537 -22.83 10.34 -9.83
C ILE A 537 -23.52 11.11 -8.70
N ALA A 538 -22.80 11.42 -7.62
CA ALA A 538 -23.37 12.14 -6.47
C ALA A 538 -23.66 13.62 -6.74
N THR A 539 -23.05 14.23 -7.77
CA THR A 539 -23.05 15.70 -7.96
C THR A 539 -23.51 16.17 -9.33
N SER A 540 -23.58 15.27 -10.31
CA SER A 540 -23.79 15.60 -11.72
C SER A 540 -22.75 16.58 -12.30
N ALA A 541 -21.60 16.75 -11.63
CA ALA A 541 -20.57 17.71 -12.02
C ALA A 541 -19.94 17.39 -13.40
N ALA A 542 -19.96 16.13 -13.82
CA ALA A 542 -19.57 15.68 -15.15
C ALA A 542 -20.26 14.33 -15.49
N PRO A 543 -20.35 13.96 -16.78
CA PRO A 543 -20.79 12.64 -17.20
C PRO A 543 -19.93 11.52 -16.58
N TYR A 544 -20.61 10.49 -16.07
CA TYR A 544 -19.96 9.28 -15.57
C TYR A 544 -19.51 8.37 -16.73
N LEU A 545 -18.61 7.44 -16.42
CA LEU A 545 -18.05 6.48 -17.37
C LEU A 545 -19.15 5.64 -18.02
N ASN A 546 -19.28 5.75 -19.34
CA ASN A 546 -20.24 4.96 -20.11
C ASN A 546 -19.67 3.58 -20.44
N ASN A 547 -20.21 2.54 -19.82
CA ASN A 547 -19.79 1.15 -20.05
C ASN A 547 -20.57 0.53 -21.22
N TYR A 548 -20.14 -0.66 -21.67
CA TYR A 548 -20.73 -1.39 -22.79
C TYR A 548 -22.28 -1.46 -22.75
N MET A 549 -22.90 -1.56 -23.93
CA MET A 549 -24.36 -1.62 -24.09
C MET A 549 -24.99 -2.79 -23.31
N MET A 550 -26.17 -2.57 -22.73
CA MET A 550 -26.97 -3.60 -22.05
C MET A 550 -27.38 -4.70 -23.03
N ARG A 551 -27.38 -5.96 -22.55
CA ARG A 551 -27.89 -7.12 -23.27
C ARG A 551 -29.36 -7.37 -22.88
N PRO A 552 -30.33 -7.34 -23.83
CA PRO A 552 -31.73 -7.64 -23.55
C PRO A 552 -31.94 -9.06 -22.99
N ASP A 553 -31.09 -10.01 -23.39
CA ASP A 553 -31.12 -11.41 -22.98
C ASP A 553 -30.34 -11.71 -21.69
N CYS A 554 -30.01 -10.68 -20.89
CA CYS A 554 -29.25 -10.87 -19.66
C CYS A 554 -30.13 -11.52 -18.57
N PRO A 555 -29.69 -12.63 -17.95
CA PRO A 555 -30.47 -13.35 -16.93
C PRO A 555 -30.66 -12.58 -15.61
N VAL A 556 -30.05 -11.39 -15.48
CA VAL A 556 -30.14 -10.55 -14.28
C VAL A 556 -30.85 -9.24 -14.59
N CYS A 557 -30.34 -8.44 -15.52
CA CYS A 557 -30.90 -7.11 -15.80
C CYS A 557 -31.81 -7.05 -17.04
N GLY A 558 -31.98 -8.15 -17.77
CA GLY A 558 -32.83 -8.24 -18.96
C GLY A 558 -34.30 -8.50 -18.66
N GLY A 559 -34.66 -8.79 -17.41
CA GLY A 559 -36.05 -8.87 -16.94
C GLY A 559 -36.90 -10.03 -17.47
N GLU A 560 -36.44 -10.80 -18.46
CA GLU A 560 -37.20 -11.89 -19.07
C GLU A 560 -36.55 -13.26 -18.85
N SER A 561 -37.41 -14.28 -18.69
CA SER A 561 -37.04 -15.69 -18.58
C SER A 561 -36.20 -16.14 -19.78
N VAL A 562 -35.25 -17.03 -19.53
CA VAL A 562 -34.45 -17.62 -20.62
C VAL A 562 -35.29 -18.71 -21.27
N THR A 563 -35.56 -18.61 -22.57
CA THR A 563 -36.24 -19.69 -23.30
C THR A 563 -35.26 -20.83 -23.59
N ALA A 564 -35.58 -22.04 -23.12
CA ALA A 564 -34.87 -23.27 -23.48
C ALA A 564 -35.64 -24.01 -24.58
N GLU A 565 -35.00 -24.21 -25.73
CA GLU A 565 -35.50 -25.08 -26.79
C GLU A 565 -35.16 -26.54 -26.46
N VAL A 566 -36.16 -27.31 -26.06
CA VAL A 566 -36.02 -28.67 -25.51
C VAL A 566 -36.62 -29.68 -26.49
N GLY A 567 -35.85 -30.67 -26.93
CA GLY A 567 -36.40 -31.75 -27.75
C GLY A 567 -37.39 -32.60 -26.94
N LYS A 568 -38.46 -33.10 -27.55
CA LYS A 568 -39.49 -33.91 -26.86
C LYS A 568 -38.95 -35.20 -26.23
N ASP A 569 -37.78 -35.64 -26.67
CA ASP A 569 -37.03 -36.80 -26.20
C ASP A 569 -36.04 -36.48 -25.07
N TRP A 570 -35.91 -35.22 -24.65
CA TRP A 570 -34.98 -34.84 -23.59
C TRP A 570 -35.45 -35.36 -22.24
N THR A 571 -34.53 -35.99 -21.52
CA THR A 571 -34.68 -36.28 -20.10
C THR A 571 -34.40 -35.04 -19.26
N LEU A 572 -34.89 -35.03 -18.02
CA LEU A 572 -34.56 -33.95 -17.08
C LEU A 572 -33.04 -33.87 -16.81
N GLU A 573 -32.33 -35.00 -16.83
CA GLU A 573 -30.86 -35.04 -16.77
C GLU A 573 -30.21 -34.27 -17.93
N LYS A 574 -30.72 -34.42 -19.16
CA LYS A 574 -30.20 -33.71 -20.33
C LYS A 574 -30.48 -32.20 -20.25
N LEU A 575 -31.63 -31.80 -19.69
CA LEU A 575 -31.91 -30.39 -19.40
C LEU A 575 -30.97 -29.82 -18.34
N VAL A 576 -30.70 -30.57 -17.26
CA VAL A 576 -29.71 -30.21 -16.23
C VAL A 576 -28.33 -29.99 -16.86
N ALA A 577 -27.86 -30.93 -17.68
CA ALA A 577 -26.58 -30.83 -18.36
C ALA A 577 -26.52 -29.62 -19.31
N TRP A 578 -27.61 -29.33 -20.03
CA TRP A 578 -27.69 -28.14 -20.89
C TRP A 578 -27.58 -26.83 -20.09
N ILE A 579 -28.18 -26.77 -18.90
CA ILE A 579 -28.08 -25.62 -17.99
C ILE A 579 -26.64 -25.48 -17.46
N GLU A 580 -25.98 -26.60 -17.15
CA GLU A 580 -24.58 -26.63 -16.70
C GLU A 580 -23.59 -26.21 -17.80
N ASP A 581 -23.83 -26.60 -19.06
CA ASP A 581 -22.96 -26.30 -20.21
C ASP A 581 -23.05 -24.85 -20.69
N ARG A 582 -24.10 -24.11 -20.30
CA ARG A 582 -24.27 -22.70 -20.62
C ARG A 582 -23.27 -21.85 -19.81
N GLN A 583 -22.13 -21.55 -20.44
CA GLN A 583 -21.08 -20.69 -19.88
C GLN A 583 -21.59 -19.32 -19.42
N GLU A 584 -22.66 -18.81 -20.04
CA GLU A 584 -23.35 -17.58 -19.66
C GLU A 584 -23.99 -17.60 -18.26
N PHE A 585 -24.38 -18.78 -17.74
CA PHE A 585 -24.99 -18.89 -16.41
C PHE A 585 -23.97 -19.27 -15.31
N GLN A 586 -22.89 -19.97 -15.69
CA GLN A 586 -21.87 -20.50 -14.77
C GLN A 586 -22.47 -21.30 -13.60
N ILE A 587 -23.44 -22.18 -13.89
CA ILE A 587 -24.13 -23.02 -12.91
C ILE A 587 -23.37 -24.35 -12.78
N LYS A 588 -23.07 -24.80 -11.55
CA LYS A 588 -22.30 -26.04 -11.32
C LYS A 588 -23.10 -27.16 -10.65
N ARG A 589 -24.18 -26.85 -9.94
CA ARG A 589 -25.03 -27.76 -9.15
C ARG A 589 -26.50 -27.27 -9.12
N PRO A 590 -27.18 -27.17 -10.27
CA PRO A 590 -28.52 -26.62 -10.36
C PRO A 590 -29.55 -27.46 -9.60
N SER A 591 -30.42 -26.80 -8.85
CA SER A 591 -31.68 -27.35 -8.33
C SER A 591 -32.84 -26.65 -9.03
N LEU A 592 -33.78 -27.45 -9.52
CA LEU A 592 -34.92 -27.07 -10.33
C LEU A 592 -36.21 -27.20 -9.51
N ALA A 593 -37.08 -26.20 -9.59
CA ALA A 593 -38.41 -26.19 -9.02
C ALA A 593 -39.43 -25.67 -10.04
N TYR A 594 -40.69 -26.07 -9.88
CA TYR A 594 -41.79 -25.43 -10.60
C TYR A 594 -41.95 -23.98 -10.15
N SER A 595 -42.63 -23.16 -10.97
CA SER A 595 -42.96 -21.77 -10.65
C SER A 595 -43.72 -21.60 -9.33
N ASP A 596 -44.47 -22.62 -8.90
CA ASP A 596 -45.20 -22.67 -7.62
C ASP A 596 -44.36 -23.14 -6.41
N GLY A 597 -43.06 -23.42 -6.62
CA GLY A 597 -42.12 -23.84 -5.58
C GLY A 597 -42.11 -25.35 -5.30
N ARG A 598 -42.91 -26.17 -6.01
CA ARG A 598 -42.81 -27.63 -5.90
C ARG A 598 -41.46 -28.12 -6.43
N PRO A 599 -40.84 -29.14 -5.79
CA PRO A 599 -39.51 -29.59 -6.18
C PRO A 599 -39.55 -30.45 -7.45
N LEU A 600 -38.74 -30.08 -8.46
CA LEU A 600 -38.55 -30.85 -9.68
C LEU A 600 -37.30 -31.74 -9.58
N PHE A 601 -36.16 -31.13 -9.23
CA PHE A 601 -34.89 -31.82 -8.96
C PHE A 601 -34.03 -31.00 -7.98
N PHE A 602 -33.58 -31.60 -6.88
CA PHE A 602 -32.79 -30.88 -5.86
C PHE A 602 -31.47 -31.60 -5.58
N GLN A 603 -30.35 -30.87 -5.65
CA GLN A 603 -29.03 -31.43 -5.32
C GLN A 603 -28.73 -31.50 -3.81
N ALA A 604 -29.46 -30.73 -3.01
CA ALA A 604 -29.34 -30.67 -1.56
C ALA A 604 -30.65 -30.13 -0.94
N PRO A 605 -30.94 -30.41 0.34
CA PRO A 605 -30.29 -31.38 1.22
C PRO A 605 -30.55 -32.85 0.80
N PRO A 606 -29.79 -33.84 1.32
CA PRO A 606 -29.86 -35.25 0.90
C PRO A 606 -31.26 -35.88 0.86
N PRO A 607 -32.21 -35.57 1.78
CA PRO A 607 -33.56 -36.13 1.71
C PRO A 607 -34.33 -35.69 0.45
N LEU A 608 -34.16 -34.44 0.01
CA LEU A 608 -34.81 -33.93 -1.20
C LEU A 608 -34.14 -34.47 -2.47
N PHE A 609 -32.83 -34.69 -2.42
CA PHE A 609 -32.13 -35.37 -3.51
C PHE A 609 -32.64 -36.80 -3.71
N GLU A 610 -32.76 -37.58 -2.63
CA GLU A 610 -33.28 -38.96 -2.71
C GLU A 610 -34.73 -39.02 -3.23
N GLN A 611 -35.56 -38.03 -2.89
CA GLN A 611 -36.94 -37.94 -3.37
C GLN A 611 -37.06 -37.52 -4.83
N THR A 612 -36.14 -36.69 -5.32
CA THR A 612 -36.25 -36.07 -6.66
C THR A 612 -35.31 -36.67 -7.69
N LYS A 613 -34.28 -37.44 -7.30
CA LYS A 613 -33.32 -38.06 -8.24
C LYS A 613 -34.00 -38.96 -9.28
N GLY A 614 -35.10 -39.61 -8.92
CA GLY A 614 -35.87 -40.44 -9.85
C GLY A 614 -36.56 -39.65 -10.98
N ASN A 615 -36.59 -38.32 -10.90
CA ASN A 615 -37.10 -37.47 -11.99
C ASN A 615 -36.05 -37.24 -13.09
N LEU A 616 -34.76 -37.46 -12.83
CA LEU A 616 -33.68 -37.24 -13.81
C LEU A 616 -33.84 -38.10 -15.07
N GLU A 617 -34.33 -39.34 -14.90
CA GLU A 617 -34.53 -40.30 -15.99
C GLU A 617 -35.83 -40.06 -16.78
N LYS A 618 -36.75 -39.24 -16.27
CA LYS A 618 -38.03 -38.96 -16.92
C LYS A 618 -37.87 -37.90 -18.01
N LEU A 619 -38.77 -37.92 -18.99
CA LEU A 619 -38.80 -36.91 -20.03
C LEU A 619 -39.26 -35.57 -19.47
N VAL A 620 -38.65 -34.49 -19.95
CA VAL A 620 -39.07 -33.13 -19.56
C VAL A 620 -40.53 -32.90 -19.95
N SER A 621 -40.97 -33.45 -21.08
CA SER A 621 -42.36 -33.37 -21.58
C SER A 621 -43.39 -34.05 -20.69
N ASP A 622 -42.99 -35.03 -19.86
CA ASP A 622 -43.87 -35.68 -18.89
C ASP A 622 -43.96 -34.90 -17.56
N LEU A 623 -43.00 -33.99 -17.32
CA LEU A 623 -42.83 -33.29 -16.05
C LEU A 623 -43.24 -31.82 -16.12
N VAL A 624 -42.96 -31.13 -17.23
CA VAL A 624 -43.11 -29.69 -17.40
C VAL A 624 -43.99 -29.42 -18.64
N PRO A 625 -45.17 -28.83 -18.49
CA PRO A 625 -45.99 -28.35 -19.60
C PRO A 625 -45.26 -27.36 -20.52
N GLU A 626 -45.67 -27.31 -21.79
CA GLU A 626 -45.14 -26.35 -22.76
C GLU A 626 -45.43 -24.90 -22.35
N GLY A 627 -44.40 -24.05 -22.37
CA GLY A 627 -44.50 -22.65 -21.99
C GLY A 627 -44.51 -22.39 -20.48
N GLU A 628 -44.29 -23.42 -19.65
CA GLU A 628 -44.15 -23.22 -18.19
C GLU A 628 -42.70 -22.84 -17.83
N ASP A 629 -42.58 -21.98 -16.82
CA ASP A 629 -41.32 -21.54 -16.25
C ASP A 629 -40.82 -22.52 -15.18
N ILE A 630 -39.56 -22.91 -15.31
CA ILE A 630 -38.82 -23.63 -14.28
C ILE A 630 -37.91 -22.65 -13.56
N VAL A 631 -37.94 -22.69 -12.24
CA VAL A 631 -37.05 -21.92 -11.38
C VAL A 631 -35.77 -22.72 -11.14
N VAL A 632 -34.64 -22.18 -11.58
CA VAL A 632 -33.31 -22.74 -11.39
C VAL A 632 -32.60 -21.99 -10.27
N THR A 633 -32.07 -22.74 -9.32
CA THR A 633 -31.29 -22.24 -8.18
C THR A 633 -29.94 -22.95 -8.12
N ASP A 634 -28.87 -22.25 -7.75
CA ASP A 634 -27.54 -22.84 -7.59
C ASP A 634 -26.78 -22.09 -6.49
N PRO A 635 -25.91 -22.75 -5.68
CA PRO A 635 -25.10 -22.04 -4.70
C PRO A 635 -24.19 -20.94 -5.27
N GLY A 636 -23.83 -21.02 -6.55
CA GLY A 636 -23.09 -20.02 -7.31
C GLY A 636 -23.96 -19.03 -8.09
N LEU A 637 -25.28 -19.22 -8.12
CA LEU A 637 -26.25 -18.25 -8.63
C LEU A 637 -26.79 -17.40 -7.47
N PRO A 638 -26.59 -16.08 -7.49
CA PRO A 638 -27.11 -15.21 -6.44
C PRO A 638 -28.60 -14.84 -6.60
N PHE A 639 -29.27 -15.37 -7.62
CA PHE A 639 -30.67 -15.13 -7.95
C PHE A 639 -31.32 -16.42 -8.45
N ASN A 640 -32.65 -16.43 -8.48
CA ASN A 640 -33.42 -17.50 -9.09
C ASN A 640 -33.53 -17.24 -10.59
N LEU A 641 -32.98 -18.14 -11.42
CA LEU A 641 -33.07 -18.04 -12.87
C LEU A 641 -34.37 -18.68 -13.34
N SER A 642 -35.24 -17.94 -14.01
CA SER A 642 -36.43 -18.49 -14.66
C SER A 642 -36.11 -18.98 -16.07
N VAL A 643 -36.39 -20.25 -16.35
CA VAL A 643 -36.20 -20.88 -17.66
C VAL A 643 -37.55 -21.33 -18.21
N THR A 644 -38.00 -20.72 -19.30
CA THR A 644 -39.24 -21.11 -19.99
C THR A 644 -38.95 -22.27 -20.94
N VAL A 645 -39.66 -23.39 -20.79
CA VAL A 645 -39.47 -24.56 -21.67
C VAL A 645 -40.32 -24.43 -22.93
N LYS A 646 -39.67 -24.48 -24.09
CA LYS A 646 -40.31 -24.55 -25.41
C LYS A 646 -39.91 -25.83 -26.12
N TYR A 647 -40.88 -26.69 -26.43
CA TYR A 647 -40.60 -27.95 -27.12
C TYR A 647 -40.37 -27.74 -28.61
N VAL A 648 -39.27 -28.30 -29.13
CA VAL A 648 -38.90 -28.26 -30.55
C VAL A 648 -38.87 -29.64 -31.20
#